data_AF-A0A8H7UCB9-F1
#
_entry.id   AF-A0A8H7UCB9-F1
#
_cell.length_a   1.000
_cell.length_b   1.000
_cell.length_c   1.000
_cell.angle_alpha   90.00
_cell.angle_beta   90.00
_cell.angle_gamma   90.00
#
_symmetry.space_group_name_H-M   'P 1'
#
loop_
_entity.id
_entity.type
_entity.pdbx_description
1 polymer ?
#
loop_
_entity_poly.entity_id
_entity_poly.type
_entity_poly.pdbx_seq_one_letter_code
_entity_poly.pdbx_strand_id
1 'polypeptide(L)'
;MIAYRNKILRRLERLECNYLYTIDTDRVAIQQIIKQRSFKKPQNIESNVAPEISQQDPEKENTLALSPAPTFHEELTKRPSFISHATIPLESEVLSSGIDYPPSLAKNVKRPTMVSIGSWNPLHRVDAISTLREVYLDLNRDIEATQQSVLSEDPAGCSAFITFNTQEGAQIAVQTLTSHTPMKLQERTGNVASNDVVWKSLDINVEERMVRSLAGNAFSVALNIFWCIIVAFITSIATLSNLERLLPFLSPIINLSSTIHGIIEGLIPSVAISTLMSLLPVILGYLAIFEGIPLMSEIERYVQSKYFMFLMVNVLLVVTIAGTVFTSIAQIVQSPTSIINLLATSLPTVSTFFVNYLILQAFMGAAIELVQLSNLAVRILALRYFTKTPRAIFTRCHPRSLRYGTAFPQLTLVFSIGMVFATIAPMVITFAVMYYAIFYFVYLHQIHQYYAINHQTAGLFYWKAMHHVFVGLIIQQLTVAGLFLLRGSLVAGFICLSILLITLFIKWHIQKAYDPLVYNLPMSKIGVNVKSAFTRCEFLDAHDTEAAMGRVKRSEGPAQHSYLHPSLIAPTPKVWLPETKSAHAEAAELQIMGIDAVVDRHVEAHEAARGTALKHQTTDASVGFPETFGAGSGFLVNLMQSH
;
A
#
# COMPACT_ATOMS: atom_id res chain seq x y z
N MET A 1 16.80 10.61 14.14
CA MET A 1 17.31 9.58 15.05
C MET A 1 16.59 8.23 14.92
N ILE A 2 15.27 8.12 15.12
CA ILE A 2 14.54 6.84 15.06
C ILE A 2 14.75 6.05 13.76
N ALA A 3 14.74 6.72 12.59
CA ALA A 3 15.00 6.06 11.31
C ALA A 3 16.42 5.45 11.25
N TYR A 4 17.40 6.11 11.87
CA TYR A 4 18.77 5.62 12.00
C TYR A 4 18.85 4.44 12.98
N ARG A 5 18.16 4.52 14.13
CA ARG A 5 18.01 3.40 15.07
C ARG A 5 17.46 2.16 14.38
N ASN A 6 16.37 2.31 13.63
CA ASN A 6 15.75 1.21 12.90
C ASN A 6 16.65 0.66 11.78
N LYS A 7 17.61 1.45 11.26
CA LYS A 7 18.61 0.98 10.30
C LYS A 7 19.69 0.15 11.00
N ILE A 8 20.16 0.59 12.17
CA ILE A 8 21.10 -0.13 13.03
C ILE A 8 20.49 -1.44 13.51
N LEU A 9 19.27 -1.41 14.05
CA LEU A 9 18.53 -2.58 14.49
C LEU A 9 18.39 -3.62 13.37
N ARG A 10 17.98 -3.21 12.15
CA ARG A 10 17.91 -4.12 11.01
C ARG A 10 19.26 -4.69 10.58
N ARG A 11 20.37 -4.04 10.92
CA ARG A 11 21.72 -4.56 10.69
C ARG A 11 22.11 -5.53 11.79
N LEU A 12 21.80 -5.22 13.05
CA LEU A 12 21.97 -6.09 14.21
C LEU A 12 21.19 -7.40 14.03
N GLU A 13 19.86 -7.31 13.79
CA GLU A 13 19.00 -8.47 13.53
C GLU A 13 19.56 -9.37 12.42
N ARG A 14 20.09 -8.78 11.34
CA ARG A 14 20.69 -9.56 10.23
C ARG A 14 21.95 -10.31 10.67
N LEU A 15 22.80 -9.69 11.48
CA LEU A 15 24.03 -10.31 11.96
C LEU A 15 23.73 -11.39 13.00
N GLU A 16 22.82 -11.12 13.93
CA GLU A 16 22.38 -12.07 14.95
C GLU A 16 21.67 -13.28 14.32
N CYS A 17 20.74 -13.07 13.39
CA CYS A 17 20.10 -14.17 12.67
C CYS A 17 21.14 -15.03 11.92
N ASN A 18 22.05 -14.41 11.16
CA ASN A 18 23.08 -15.15 10.44
C ASN A 18 23.99 -15.94 11.40
N TYR A 19 24.35 -15.37 12.55
CA TYR A 19 25.17 -16.04 13.56
C TYR A 19 24.44 -17.24 14.18
N LEU A 20 23.17 -17.07 14.56
CA LEU A 20 22.34 -18.15 15.09
C LEU A 20 22.14 -19.28 14.07
N TYR A 21 21.90 -18.95 12.79
CA TYR A 21 21.82 -19.94 11.72
C TYR A 21 23.14 -20.72 11.57
N THR A 22 24.30 -20.05 11.63
CA THR A 22 25.60 -20.75 11.54
C THR A 22 25.84 -21.69 12.71
N ILE A 23 25.47 -21.30 13.94
CA ILE A 23 25.59 -22.15 15.13
C ILE A 23 24.73 -23.40 14.97
N ASP A 24 23.51 -23.25 14.46
CA ASP A 24 22.58 -24.37 14.35
C ASP A 24 22.93 -25.31 13.19
N THR A 25 23.39 -24.78 12.05
CA THR A 25 23.92 -25.62 10.95
C THR A 25 25.13 -26.45 11.38
N ASP A 26 26.03 -25.85 12.16
CA ASP A 26 27.19 -26.56 12.70
C ASP A 26 26.77 -27.59 13.74
N ARG A 27 25.76 -27.30 14.58
CA ARG A 27 25.17 -28.28 15.51
C ARG A 27 24.56 -29.48 14.78
N VAL A 28 23.78 -29.25 13.73
CA VAL A 28 23.17 -30.32 12.93
C VAL A 28 24.25 -31.14 12.24
N ALA A 29 25.26 -30.51 11.65
CA ALA A 29 26.40 -31.20 11.03
C ALA A 29 27.19 -32.04 12.05
N ILE A 30 27.46 -31.50 13.23
CA ILE A 30 28.16 -32.21 14.31
C ILE A 30 27.31 -33.37 14.84
N GLN A 31 26.00 -33.19 15.03
CA GLN A 31 25.10 -34.27 15.43
C GLN A 31 25.03 -35.38 14.37
N GLN A 32 25.03 -35.04 13.07
CA GLN A 32 25.10 -36.03 12.00
C GLN A 32 26.44 -36.79 12.01
N ILE A 33 27.56 -36.10 12.23
CA ILE A 33 28.89 -36.73 12.36
C ILE A 33 28.95 -37.65 13.60
N ILE A 34 28.39 -37.24 14.74
CA ILE A 34 28.31 -38.06 15.96
C ILE A 34 27.42 -39.28 15.72
N LYS A 35 26.27 -39.12 15.05
CA LYS A 35 25.38 -40.23 14.71
C LYS A 35 26.07 -41.23 13.77
N GLN A 36 26.78 -40.75 12.76
CA GLN A 36 27.60 -41.57 11.85
C GLN A 36 28.76 -42.26 12.57
N ARG A 37 29.39 -41.63 13.57
CA ARG A 37 30.43 -42.26 14.41
C ARG A 37 29.85 -43.30 15.38
N SER A 38 28.65 -43.09 15.91
CA SER A 38 27.99 -44.07 16.80
C SER A 38 27.59 -45.35 16.07
N PHE A 39 27.27 -45.28 14.77
CA PHE A 39 27.02 -46.44 13.92
C PHE A 39 28.28 -47.23 13.52
N LYS A 40 29.48 -46.73 13.85
CA LYS A 40 30.77 -47.31 13.46
C LYS A 40 31.56 -47.92 14.64
N LYS A 41 30.86 -48.38 15.68
CA LYS A 41 31.49 -49.13 16.79
C LYS A 41 31.40 -50.64 16.49
N PRO A 42 32.53 -51.38 16.44
CA PRO A 42 32.52 -52.81 16.12
C PRO A 42 32.01 -53.66 17.31
N GLN A 43 31.32 -54.75 16.97
CA GLN A 43 31.09 -55.89 17.86
C GLN A 43 32.42 -56.50 18.30
N ASN A 44 32.40 -57.10 19.49
CA ASN A 44 33.42 -57.91 20.19
C ASN A 44 34.19 -57.17 21.28
N ILE A 45 33.82 -57.46 22.53
CA ILE A 45 34.62 -58.27 23.47
C ILE A 45 33.62 -58.97 24.40
N GLU A 46 33.54 -60.29 24.29
CA GLU A 46 33.03 -61.18 25.33
C GLU A 46 34.13 -61.38 26.40
N SER A 47 33.77 -61.30 27.67
CA SER A 47 34.27 -62.27 28.67
C SER A 47 33.34 -62.29 29.90
N ASN A 48 32.58 -63.38 29.97
CA ASN A 48 32.15 -64.14 31.14
C ASN A 48 32.12 -63.45 32.51
N VAL A 49 30.91 -63.14 33.00
CA VAL A 49 30.39 -63.67 34.28
C VAL A 49 28.86 -63.78 34.17
N ALA A 50 28.32 -64.97 34.44
CA ALA A 50 26.93 -65.24 34.80
C ALA A 50 26.95 -66.34 35.88
N PRO A 51 25.87 -66.62 36.64
CA PRO A 51 24.55 -65.96 36.68
C PRO A 51 24.07 -65.66 38.12
N GLU A 52 23.00 -64.86 38.30
CA GLU A 52 21.94 -65.25 39.24
C GLU A 52 20.62 -64.51 38.99
N ILE A 53 19.56 -65.26 39.24
CA ILE A 53 18.17 -65.09 38.81
C ILE A 53 17.37 -64.39 39.90
N SER A 54 16.53 -63.42 39.53
CA SER A 54 15.18 -63.30 40.10
C SER A 54 14.24 -62.56 39.15
N GLN A 55 13.23 -63.31 38.71
CA GLN A 55 12.03 -62.87 38.04
C GLN A 55 11.11 -62.15 39.05
N GLN A 56 10.43 -61.07 38.64
CA GLN A 56 8.97 -60.94 38.80
C GLN A 56 8.40 -59.68 38.10
N ASP A 57 7.70 -59.98 37.01
CA ASP A 57 6.44 -59.48 36.46
C ASP A 57 6.04 -57.99 36.32
N PRO A 58 5.39 -57.66 35.17
CA PRO A 58 4.69 -56.40 34.92
C PRO A 58 3.21 -56.50 35.33
N GLU A 59 2.59 -55.37 35.71
CA GLU A 59 1.16 -55.06 35.49
C GLU A 59 0.74 -53.88 36.37
N LYS A 60 0.28 -52.77 35.76
CA LYS A 60 -1.15 -52.36 35.84
C LYS A 60 -1.42 -51.04 35.13
N GLU A 61 -2.48 -51.13 34.32
CA GLU A 61 -3.18 -50.06 33.61
C GLU A 61 -3.82 -49.00 34.51
N ASN A 62 -4.01 -47.84 33.88
CA ASN A 62 -5.14 -46.91 33.97
C ASN A 62 -5.58 -46.36 35.34
N THR A 63 -5.55 -45.04 35.46
CA THR A 63 -6.77 -44.28 35.77
C THR A 63 -6.70 -42.83 35.33
N LEU A 64 -7.75 -42.42 34.63
CA LEU A 64 -8.17 -41.07 34.26
C LEU A 64 -8.17 -40.09 35.44
N ALA A 65 -7.79 -38.84 35.17
CA ALA A 65 -8.56 -37.66 35.57
C ALA A 65 -8.16 -36.41 34.76
N LEU A 66 -9.10 -35.93 33.94
CA LEU A 66 -9.12 -34.57 33.40
C LEU A 66 -9.31 -33.55 34.54
N SER A 67 -8.63 -32.40 34.46
CA SER A 67 -9.13 -31.12 35.00
C SER A 67 -8.41 -29.93 34.34
N PRO A 68 -9.07 -28.76 34.17
CA PRO A 68 -8.94 -27.92 32.98
C PRO A 68 -7.98 -26.71 33.12
N ALA A 69 -7.64 -26.14 31.96
CA ALA A 69 -6.97 -24.86 31.80
C ALA A 69 -7.74 -23.68 32.43
N PRO A 70 -7.06 -22.69 33.04
CA PRO A 70 -7.70 -21.44 33.40
C PRO A 70 -7.63 -20.42 32.26
N THR A 71 -8.80 -19.85 32.03
CA THR A 71 -9.16 -18.82 31.07
C THR A 71 -8.56 -17.47 31.44
N PHE A 72 -8.25 -16.71 30.39
CA PHE A 72 -7.79 -15.33 30.36
C PHE A 72 -8.89 -14.37 30.89
N HIS A 73 -8.79 -13.91 32.14
CA HIS A 73 -9.29 -12.61 32.65
C HIS A 73 -9.24 -12.57 34.19
N GLU A 74 -8.16 -12.06 34.78
CA GLU A 74 -8.15 -11.25 36.02
C GLU A 74 -6.71 -11.00 36.47
N GLU A 75 -6.00 -10.04 35.86
CA GLU A 75 -4.76 -9.51 36.47
C GLU A 75 -4.42 -8.09 36.00
N LEU A 76 -5.46 -7.24 35.92
CA LEU A 76 -5.32 -5.81 35.64
C LEU A 76 -5.75 -4.96 36.83
N THR A 77 -5.36 -5.32 38.05
CA THR A 77 -5.41 -4.40 39.20
C THR A 77 -4.38 -4.78 40.26
N LYS A 78 -3.15 -4.29 40.12
CA LYS A 78 -2.21 -3.92 41.20
C LYS A 78 -0.86 -3.52 40.60
N ARG A 79 -0.70 -2.23 40.29
CA ARG A 79 0.62 -1.59 40.31
C ARG A 79 0.74 -0.85 41.64
N PRO A 80 1.76 -1.09 42.48
CA PRO A 80 2.26 -0.07 43.37
C PRO A 80 3.41 0.67 42.69
N SER A 81 3.29 1.99 42.72
CA SER A 81 4.35 2.97 42.55
C SER A 81 5.53 2.69 43.49
N PHE A 82 6.73 2.55 42.96
CA PHE A 82 7.96 2.73 43.75
C PHE A 82 9.02 3.46 42.91
N ILE A 83 9.12 4.77 43.17
CA ILE A 83 10.35 5.53 43.04
C ILE A 83 10.99 5.49 44.43
N SER A 84 12.08 4.76 44.59
CA SER A 84 13.09 5.06 45.61
C SER A 84 14.37 4.31 45.26
N HIS A 85 15.44 5.08 45.04
CA HIS A 85 16.85 4.71 45.06
C HIS A 85 17.17 3.23 45.30
N ALA A 86 17.54 2.51 44.24
CA ALA A 86 18.25 1.24 44.33
C ALA A 86 19.63 1.41 43.70
N THR A 87 20.64 1.43 44.57
CA THR A 87 22.06 1.42 44.25
C THR A 87 22.39 0.22 43.37
N ILE A 88 23.15 0.46 42.32
CA ILE A 88 23.73 -0.56 41.41
C ILE A 88 24.52 -1.57 42.26
N PRO A 89 24.26 -2.89 42.20
CA PRO A 89 25.14 -3.87 42.82
C PRO A 89 26.42 -3.99 41.99
N LEU A 90 27.57 -3.91 42.67
CA LEU A 90 28.88 -4.19 42.09
C LEU A 90 28.93 -5.62 41.50
N GLU A 91 29.70 -5.70 40.42
CA GLU A 91 30.01 -6.80 39.49
C GLU A 91 30.48 -8.16 40.08
N SER A 92 30.29 -8.43 41.37
CA SER A 92 30.84 -9.62 42.05
C SER A 92 29.84 -10.59 42.70
N GLU A 93 28.54 -10.30 42.72
CA GLU A 93 27.55 -11.13 43.45
C GLU A 93 26.61 -11.99 42.58
N VAL A 94 26.72 -11.93 41.24
CA VAL A 94 25.88 -12.75 40.32
C VAL A 94 26.54 -14.08 39.90
N LEU A 95 27.78 -14.32 40.33
CA LEU A 95 28.57 -15.51 39.95
C LEU A 95 28.29 -16.78 40.78
N SER A 96 27.30 -16.79 41.68
CA SER A 96 27.06 -17.91 42.60
C SER A 96 25.70 -18.62 42.49
N SER A 97 24.83 -18.24 41.55
CA SER A 97 23.59 -19.00 41.29
C SER A 97 23.80 -20.01 40.17
N GLY A 98 24.06 -21.26 40.58
CA GLY A 98 24.29 -22.41 39.69
C GLY A 98 23.07 -22.74 38.83
N ILE A 99 23.00 -22.15 37.64
CA ILE A 99 22.29 -22.70 36.49
C ILE A 99 23.36 -23.21 35.54
N ASP A 100 23.48 -24.53 35.44
CA ASP A 100 24.38 -25.22 34.53
C ASP A 100 24.05 -24.85 33.07
N TYR A 101 24.76 -23.86 32.53
CA TYR A 101 24.90 -23.67 31.09
C TYR A 101 25.73 -24.84 30.54
N PRO A 102 25.34 -25.55 29.46
CA PRO A 102 26.29 -26.38 28.75
C PRO A 102 27.29 -25.48 27.99
N PRO A 103 28.54 -25.31 28.47
CA PRO A 103 29.49 -24.38 27.90
C PRO A 103 30.46 -25.20 27.04
N SER A 104 30.02 -25.74 25.90
CA SER A 104 30.93 -26.59 25.11
C SER A 104 30.72 -26.66 23.60
N LEU A 105 29.87 -25.82 22.99
CA LEU A 105 29.80 -25.75 21.51
C LEU A 105 29.83 -24.33 20.89
N ALA A 106 29.74 -23.26 21.67
CA ALA A 106 29.84 -21.89 21.14
C ALA A 106 31.29 -21.43 20.86
N LYS A 107 32.30 -22.17 21.31
CA LYS A 107 33.71 -21.75 21.26
C LYS A 107 34.33 -21.74 19.86
N ASN A 108 33.72 -22.40 18.87
CA ASN A 108 34.32 -22.59 17.53
C ASN A 108 33.71 -21.73 16.41
N VAL A 109 32.62 -20.98 16.67
CA VAL A 109 32.00 -20.14 15.63
C VAL A 109 32.54 -18.71 15.74
N LYS A 110 33.29 -18.27 14.72
CA LYS A 110 33.85 -16.91 14.66
C LYS A 110 32.73 -15.88 14.60
N ARG A 111 32.66 -14.98 15.60
CA ARG A 111 31.72 -13.84 15.61
C ARG A 111 32.05 -12.85 14.48
N PRO A 112 31.05 -12.23 13.84
CA PRO A 112 31.28 -11.31 12.73
C PRO A 112 31.98 -10.04 13.22
N THR A 113 33.09 -9.66 12.60
CA THR A 113 33.83 -8.44 12.92
C THR A 113 33.52 -7.31 11.94
N MET A 114 33.48 -6.06 12.40
CA MET A 114 33.39 -4.87 11.54
C MET A 114 34.54 -3.90 11.82
N VAL A 115 34.84 -3.04 10.85
CA VAL A 115 35.73 -1.88 11.09
C VAL A 115 35.01 -0.91 12.01
N SER A 116 35.72 -0.42 13.03
CA SER A 116 35.15 0.53 14.00
C SER A 116 34.56 1.76 13.31
N ILE A 117 33.32 2.12 13.66
CA ILE A 117 32.63 3.29 13.12
C ILE A 117 33.29 4.54 13.73
N GLY A 118 34.07 5.28 12.94
CA GLY A 118 34.75 6.50 13.38
C GLY A 118 36.28 6.41 13.51
N SER A 119 36.87 5.23 13.30
CA SER A 119 38.33 5.11 13.24
C SER A 119 38.84 5.32 11.81
N TRP A 120 39.82 6.22 11.64
CA TRP A 120 40.54 6.43 10.37
C TRP A 120 41.43 5.24 9.98
N ASN A 121 41.57 4.23 10.86
CA ASN A 121 42.46 3.10 10.67
C ASN A 121 41.67 1.83 10.25
N PRO A 122 41.72 1.39 8.97
CA PRO A 122 40.89 0.31 8.44
C PRO A 122 41.25 -1.10 8.97
N LEU A 123 42.35 -1.22 9.73
CA LEU A 123 42.87 -2.47 10.27
C LEU A 123 42.28 -2.83 11.65
N HIS A 124 41.67 -1.89 12.37
CA HIS A 124 41.08 -2.15 13.69
C HIS A 124 39.67 -2.74 13.55
N ARG A 125 39.57 -4.06 13.71
CA ARG A 125 38.32 -4.81 13.63
C ARG A 125 37.78 -5.10 15.03
N VAL A 126 36.55 -4.68 15.28
CA VAL A 126 35.82 -4.90 16.54
C VAL A 126 34.68 -5.90 16.29
N ASP A 127 34.24 -6.60 17.34
CA ASP A 127 33.05 -7.45 17.24
C ASP A 127 31.84 -6.60 16.83
N ALA A 128 31.22 -6.96 15.71
CA ALA A 128 30.15 -6.17 15.13
C ALA A 128 28.87 -6.25 15.97
N ILE A 129 28.62 -7.36 16.67
CA ILE A 129 27.38 -7.55 17.42
C ILE A 129 27.40 -6.68 18.68
N SER A 130 28.46 -6.78 19.50
CA SER A 130 28.58 -6.01 20.74
C SER A 130 28.55 -4.51 20.49
N THR A 131 29.35 -4.01 19.54
CA THR A 131 29.37 -2.58 19.22
C THR A 131 28.03 -2.09 18.67
N LEU A 132 27.29 -2.90 17.88
CA LEU A 132 25.96 -2.49 17.42
C LEU A 132 24.91 -2.50 18.55
N ARG A 133 25.07 -3.37 19.57
CA ARG A 133 24.23 -3.35 20.78
C ARG A 133 24.47 -2.10 21.60
N GLU A 134 25.74 -1.75 21.83
CA GLU A 134 26.13 -0.50 22.53
C GLU A 134 25.56 0.73 21.81
N VAL A 135 25.81 0.85 20.51
CA VAL A 135 25.29 1.96 19.69
C VAL A 135 23.75 2.00 19.70
N TYR A 136 23.08 0.84 19.77
CA TYR A 136 21.63 0.78 19.87
C TYR A 136 21.11 1.30 21.22
N LEU A 137 21.77 0.94 22.32
CA LEU A 137 21.44 1.40 23.67
C LEU A 137 21.67 2.91 23.82
N ASP A 138 22.81 3.41 23.37
CA ASP A 138 23.12 4.85 23.38
C ASP A 138 22.07 5.63 22.59
N LEU A 139 21.70 5.14 21.42
CA LEU A 139 20.71 5.81 20.59
C LEU A 139 19.29 5.75 21.20
N ASN A 140 18.96 4.72 21.99
CA ASN A 140 17.71 4.72 22.74
C ASN A 140 17.71 5.78 23.83
N ARG A 141 18.82 5.90 24.57
CA ARG A 141 18.98 6.96 25.59
C ARG A 141 18.87 8.35 24.97
N ASP A 142 19.52 8.59 23.82
CA ASP A 142 19.44 9.86 23.10
C ASP A 142 18.01 10.17 22.62
N ILE A 143 17.30 9.15 22.12
CA ILE A 143 15.90 9.30 21.69
C ILE A 143 15.00 9.63 22.87
N GLU A 144 15.14 8.94 24.00
CA GLU A 144 14.36 9.19 25.21
C GLU A 144 14.63 10.60 25.76
N ALA A 145 15.89 11.02 25.81
CA ALA A 145 16.27 12.37 26.20
C ALA A 145 15.67 13.44 25.27
N THR A 146 15.70 13.21 23.96
CA THR A 146 15.08 14.12 22.98
C THR A 146 13.56 14.13 23.08
N GLN A 147 12.93 12.98 23.30
CA GLN A 147 11.49 12.89 23.49
C GLN A 147 11.06 13.69 24.73
N GLN A 148 11.81 13.58 25.82
CA GLN A 148 11.56 14.35 27.05
C GLN A 148 11.76 15.85 26.84
N SER A 149 12.83 16.25 26.13
CA SER A 149 13.08 17.67 25.84
C SER A 149 11.95 18.29 25.02
N VAL A 150 11.50 17.61 23.97
CA VAL A 150 10.40 18.08 23.10
C VAL A 150 9.06 18.13 23.85
N LEU A 151 8.83 17.25 24.82
CA LEU A 151 7.63 17.30 25.67
C LEU A 151 7.67 18.43 26.69
N SER A 152 8.87 18.91 27.07
CA SER A 152 9.06 20.01 28.00
C SER A 152 9.05 21.40 27.34
N GLU A 153 9.32 21.48 26.04
CA GLU A 153 9.29 22.71 25.26
C GLU A 153 7.89 22.99 24.69
N ASP A 154 7.52 24.26 24.55
CA ASP A 154 6.28 24.65 23.90
C ASP A 154 6.30 24.31 22.40
N PRO A 155 5.25 23.68 21.84
CA PRO A 155 5.24 23.26 20.45
C PRO A 155 5.20 24.47 19.50
N ALA A 156 6.29 24.67 18.75
CA ALA A 156 6.44 25.76 17.78
C ALA A 156 5.79 25.51 16.40
N GLY A 157 4.97 24.47 16.26
CA GLY A 157 4.43 24.04 14.96
C GLY A 157 3.27 24.91 14.44
N CYS A 158 3.12 24.98 13.13
CA CYS A 158 2.04 25.73 12.47
C CYS A 158 0.70 24.97 12.35
N SER A 159 0.66 23.72 12.81
CA SER A 159 -0.50 22.83 12.73
C SER A 159 -0.84 22.26 14.09
N ALA A 160 -2.14 22.08 14.37
CA ALA A 160 -2.61 21.50 15.62
C ALA A 160 -3.75 20.50 15.39
N PHE A 161 -3.77 19.43 16.19
CA PHE A 161 -4.90 18.51 16.26
C PHE A 161 -5.83 18.92 17.39
N ILE A 162 -7.08 19.20 17.05
CA ILE A 162 -8.10 19.59 18.01
C ILE A 162 -9.08 18.42 18.15
N THR A 163 -9.22 17.91 19.37
CA THR A 163 -10.18 16.85 19.70
C THR A 163 -11.35 17.47 20.46
N PHE A 164 -12.57 17.02 20.13
CA PHE A 164 -13.80 17.48 20.76
C PHE A 164 -14.45 16.32 21.50
N ASN A 165 -15.12 16.62 22.62
CA ASN A 165 -15.85 15.60 23.40
C ASN A 165 -17.04 15.00 22.61
N THR A 166 -17.57 15.76 21.66
CA THR A 166 -18.72 15.39 20.83
C THR A 166 -18.37 15.48 19.36
N GLN A 167 -18.84 14.53 18.55
CA GLN A 167 -18.69 14.56 17.09
C GLN A 167 -19.38 15.79 16.46
N GLU A 168 -20.48 16.26 17.06
CA GLU A 168 -21.19 17.47 16.67
C GLU A 168 -20.29 18.71 16.72
N GLY A 169 -19.67 18.96 17.89
CA GLY A 169 -18.74 20.07 18.07
C GLY A 169 -17.58 20.05 17.07
N ALA A 170 -17.04 18.87 16.75
CA ALA A 170 -15.99 18.73 15.74
C ALA A 170 -16.47 19.13 14.33
N GLN A 171 -17.67 18.68 13.92
CA GLN A 171 -18.22 19.00 12.61
C GLN A 171 -18.58 20.48 12.49
N ILE A 172 -19.16 21.08 13.54
CA ILE A 172 -19.41 22.52 13.60
C ILE A 172 -18.10 23.28 13.43
N ALA A 173 -17.05 22.93 14.19
CA ALA A 173 -15.76 23.61 14.11
C ALA A 173 -15.09 23.51 12.72
N VAL A 174 -15.24 22.39 12.01
CA VAL A 174 -14.72 22.24 10.64
C VAL A 174 -15.49 23.10 9.64
N GLN A 175 -16.80 23.25 9.81
CA GLN A 175 -17.70 23.93 8.85
C GLN A 175 -17.83 25.44 9.10
N THR A 176 -17.58 25.93 10.31
CA THR A 176 -17.72 27.36 10.66
C THR A 176 -16.49 28.19 10.29
N LEU A 177 -16.67 29.45 9.88
CA LEU A 177 -15.55 30.40 9.76
C LEU A 177 -15.01 30.75 11.16
N THR A 178 -13.71 30.62 11.39
CA THR A 178 -13.11 30.86 12.74
C THR A 178 -12.30 32.14 12.83
N SER A 179 -11.65 32.57 11.75
CA SER A 179 -10.79 33.74 11.75
C SER A 179 -11.29 34.78 10.75
N HIS A 180 -11.20 36.06 11.13
CA HIS A 180 -11.42 37.18 10.23
C HIS A 180 -10.19 37.48 9.34
N THR A 181 -9.02 36.98 9.73
CA THR A 181 -7.79 37.16 8.93
C THR A 181 -7.69 36.10 7.84
N PRO A 182 -7.39 36.50 6.59
CA PRO A 182 -7.26 35.55 5.48
C PRO A 182 -6.08 34.60 5.73
N MET A 183 -6.16 33.38 5.19
CA MET A 183 -5.11 32.35 5.23
C MET A 183 -4.72 31.84 6.64
N LYS A 184 -5.39 32.30 7.71
CA LYS A 184 -5.23 31.74 9.07
C LYS A 184 -6.36 30.79 9.41
N LEU A 185 -6.01 29.58 9.85
CA LEU A 185 -6.98 28.52 10.22
C LEU A 185 -8.00 28.23 9.12
N GLN A 186 -7.61 28.35 7.84
CA GLN A 186 -8.53 28.17 6.72
C GLN A 186 -8.62 26.71 6.25
N GLU A 187 -7.48 26.02 6.18
CA GLU A 187 -7.45 24.59 5.85
C GLU A 187 -7.80 23.76 7.08
N ARG A 188 -8.92 23.04 7.01
CA ARG A 188 -9.38 22.15 8.08
C ARG A 188 -9.90 20.87 7.47
N THR A 189 -9.46 19.76 8.05
CA THR A 189 -9.90 18.43 7.67
C THR A 189 -10.52 17.76 8.88
N GLY A 190 -11.79 17.36 8.75
CA GLY A 190 -12.50 16.59 9.76
C GLY A 190 -12.23 15.10 9.60
N ASN A 191 -12.50 14.33 10.67
CA ASN A 191 -12.49 12.85 10.65
C ASN A 191 -11.16 12.23 10.16
N VAL A 192 -10.03 12.83 10.56
CA VAL A 192 -8.70 12.35 10.17
C VAL A 192 -8.31 11.13 11.01
N ALA A 193 -7.96 10.03 10.35
CA ALA A 193 -7.34 8.88 10.99
C ALA A 193 -5.84 9.13 11.19
N SER A 194 -5.29 8.77 12.35
CA SER A 194 -3.87 8.98 12.66
C SER A 194 -2.92 8.35 11.62
N ASN A 195 -3.26 7.16 11.12
CA ASN A 195 -2.47 6.45 10.11
C ASN A 195 -2.49 7.13 8.72
N ASP A 196 -3.47 8.00 8.44
CA ASP A 196 -3.61 8.72 7.16
C ASP A 196 -2.76 10.00 7.13
N VAL A 197 -2.24 10.43 8.27
CA VAL A 197 -1.50 11.69 8.41
C VAL A 197 -0.07 11.59 7.85
N VAL A 198 0.27 12.54 6.98
CA VAL A 198 1.62 12.74 6.45
C VAL A 198 2.37 13.75 7.31
N TRP A 199 3.00 13.26 8.37
CA TRP A 199 3.66 14.10 9.38
C TRP A 199 4.69 15.08 8.81
N LYS A 200 5.41 14.70 7.75
CA LYS A 200 6.40 15.57 7.08
C LYS A 200 5.80 16.80 6.41
N SER A 201 4.51 16.75 6.08
CA SER A 201 3.81 17.82 5.38
C SER A 201 3.09 18.80 6.31
N LEU A 202 2.97 18.47 7.61
CA LEU A 202 2.20 19.26 8.58
C LEU A 202 2.88 20.57 8.97
N ASP A 203 4.20 20.63 8.93
CA ASP A 203 4.98 21.79 9.39
C ASP A 203 5.27 22.81 8.27
N ILE A 204 4.58 22.69 7.14
CA ILE A 204 4.75 23.57 5.99
C ILE A 204 3.83 24.78 6.16
N ASN A 205 4.39 25.99 6.08
CA ASN A 205 3.64 27.24 6.10
C ASN A 205 2.66 27.34 4.92
N VAL A 206 1.53 28.03 5.11
CA VAL A 206 0.48 28.18 4.07
C VAL A 206 1.01 28.87 2.81
N GLU A 207 1.83 29.91 2.96
CA GLU A 207 2.43 30.63 1.84
C GLU A 207 3.39 29.73 1.04
N GLU A 208 4.21 28.96 1.74
CA GLU A 208 5.12 28.00 1.13
C GLU A 208 4.34 26.90 0.40
N ARG A 209 3.26 26.40 0.99
CA ARG A 209 2.35 25.42 0.38
C ARG A 209 1.73 25.97 -0.90
N MET A 210 1.32 27.24 -0.92
CA MET A 210 0.75 27.88 -2.11
C MET A 210 1.78 27.94 -3.26
N VAL A 211 3.03 28.34 -2.98
CA VAL A 211 4.10 28.37 -3.98
C VAL A 211 4.44 26.97 -4.48
N ARG A 212 4.52 25.98 -3.57
CA ARG A 212 4.78 24.57 -3.94
C ARG A 212 3.65 23.99 -4.78
N SER A 213 2.38 24.27 -4.45
CA SER A 213 1.22 23.86 -5.23
C SER A 213 1.19 24.50 -6.61
N LEU A 214 1.52 25.79 -6.72
CA LEU A 214 1.64 26.46 -8.02
C LEU A 214 2.77 25.85 -8.86
N ALA A 215 3.94 25.62 -8.27
CA ALA A 215 5.07 24.99 -8.93
C ALA A 215 4.75 23.55 -9.36
N GLY A 216 4.06 22.77 -8.52
CA GLY A 216 3.67 21.40 -8.83
C GLY A 216 2.58 21.33 -9.91
N ASN A 217 1.64 22.27 -9.92
CA ASN A 217 0.67 22.42 -11.00
C ASN A 217 1.35 22.79 -12.33
N ALA A 218 2.27 23.76 -12.33
CA ALA A 218 3.04 24.13 -13.52
C ALA A 218 3.89 22.96 -14.03
N PHE A 219 4.58 22.24 -13.14
CA PHE A 219 5.34 21.05 -13.48
C PHE A 219 4.45 19.95 -14.07
N SER A 220 3.24 19.75 -13.54
CA SER A 220 2.30 18.76 -14.09
C SER A 220 1.88 19.10 -15.51
N VAL A 221 1.65 20.37 -15.82
CA VAL A 221 1.30 20.82 -17.19
C VAL A 221 2.49 20.63 -18.13
N ALA A 222 3.69 21.04 -17.72
CA ALA A 222 4.91 20.84 -18.50
C ALA A 222 5.18 19.34 -18.76
N LEU A 223 5.01 18.52 -17.73
CA LEU A 223 5.14 17.06 -17.82
C LEU A 223 4.10 16.48 -18.79
N ASN A 224 2.87 16.98 -18.78
CA ASN A 224 1.83 16.54 -19.72
C ASN A 224 2.21 16.84 -21.17
N ILE A 225 2.67 18.05 -21.47
CA ILE A 225 3.13 18.45 -22.81
C ILE A 225 4.31 17.58 -23.25
N PHE A 226 5.28 17.35 -22.38
CA PHE A 226 6.41 16.47 -22.66
C PHE A 226 5.96 15.03 -22.95
N TRP A 227 5.01 14.51 -22.17
CA TRP A 227 4.46 13.18 -22.39
C TRP A 227 3.73 13.05 -23.73
N CYS A 228 3.03 14.11 -24.17
CA CYS A 228 2.37 14.13 -25.48
C CYS A 228 3.37 13.89 -26.62
N ILE A 229 4.57 14.48 -26.53
CA ILE A 229 5.63 14.30 -27.53
C ILE A 229 6.10 12.83 -27.56
N ILE A 230 6.32 12.23 -26.39
CA ILE A 230 6.74 10.82 -26.29
C ILE A 230 5.65 9.90 -26.87
N VAL A 231 4.38 10.15 -26.53
CA VAL A 231 3.26 9.34 -27.00
C VAL A 231 3.12 9.46 -28.52
N ALA A 232 3.19 10.68 -29.07
CA ALA A 232 3.15 10.91 -30.51
C ALA A 232 4.31 10.19 -31.25
N PHE A 233 5.50 10.19 -30.65
CA PHE A 233 6.66 9.48 -31.17
C PHE A 233 6.45 7.96 -31.16
N ILE A 234 5.97 7.39 -30.05
CA ILE A 234 5.65 5.96 -29.94
C ILE A 234 4.59 5.56 -30.95
N THR A 235 3.51 6.34 -31.09
CA THR A 235 2.46 6.05 -32.08
C THR A 235 2.97 6.09 -33.50
N SER A 236 3.90 7.00 -33.83
CA SER A 236 4.51 7.09 -35.16
C SER A 236 5.42 5.90 -35.45
N ILE A 237 6.27 5.51 -34.49
CA ILE A 237 7.15 4.34 -34.62
C ILE A 237 6.36 3.04 -34.70
N ALA A 238 5.26 2.94 -33.96
CA ALA A 238 4.44 1.74 -33.91
C ALA A 238 3.65 1.49 -35.20
N THR A 239 3.85 2.30 -36.25
CA THR A 239 3.43 1.98 -37.62
C THR A 239 4.26 0.82 -38.14
N LEU A 240 3.61 -0.19 -38.72
CA LEU A 240 4.27 -1.45 -39.05
C LEU A 240 5.45 -1.29 -40.04
N SER A 241 5.35 -0.39 -41.02
CA SER A 241 6.43 -0.11 -41.97
C SER A 241 7.70 0.43 -41.31
N ASN A 242 7.56 1.16 -40.20
CA ASN A 242 8.69 1.64 -39.42
C ASN A 242 9.25 0.53 -38.52
N LEU A 243 8.36 -0.32 -38.00
CA LEU A 243 8.72 -1.43 -37.13
C LEU A 243 9.51 -2.53 -37.87
N GLU A 244 9.12 -2.86 -39.10
CA GLU A 244 9.87 -3.79 -39.96
C GLU A 244 11.29 -3.32 -40.24
N ARG A 245 11.47 -2.00 -40.40
CA ARG A 245 12.80 -1.38 -40.59
C ARG A 245 13.64 -1.39 -39.32
N LEU A 246 13.02 -1.23 -38.16
CA LEU A 246 13.70 -1.15 -36.86
C LEU A 246 13.99 -2.53 -36.24
N LEU A 247 13.11 -3.52 -36.44
CA LEU A 247 13.19 -4.85 -35.85
C LEU A 247 13.02 -5.92 -36.94
N PRO A 248 14.07 -6.18 -37.75
CA PRO A 248 13.99 -7.09 -38.90
C PRO A 248 13.67 -8.54 -38.52
N PHE A 249 13.86 -8.93 -37.26
CA PHE A 249 13.49 -10.26 -36.76
C PHE A 249 11.97 -10.48 -36.69
N LEU A 250 11.13 -9.43 -36.71
CA LEU A 250 9.67 -9.56 -36.80
C LEU A 250 9.19 -9.78 -38.24
N SER A 251 10.00 -9.45 -39.26
CA SER A 251 9.63 -9.59 -40.68
C SER A 251 9.10 -11.00 -41.05
N PRO A 252 9.71 -12.12 -40.61
CA PRO A 252 9.15 -13.44 -40.90
C PRO A 252 7.81 -13.72 -40.20
N ILE A 253 7.56 -13.11 -39.03
CA ILE A 253 6.32 -13.30 -38.25
C ILE A 253 5.17 -12.46 -38.85
N ILE A 254 5.50 -11.26 -39.31
CA ILE A 254 4.56 -10.32 -39.93
C ILE A 254 4.06 -10.84 -41.28
N ASN A 255 4.91 -11.54 -42.04
CA ASN A 255 4.59 -12.07 -43.38
C ASN A 255 3.84 -13.42 -43.39
N LEU A 256 3.57 -14.03 -42.22
CA LEU A 256 2.91 -15.35 -42.13
C LEU A 256 1.40 -15.32 -42.44
N SER A 257 0.68 -14.23 -42.15
CA SER A 257 -0.75 -14.09 -42.44
C SER A 257 -1.21 -12.63 -42.36
N SER A 258 -2.04 -12.19 -43.32
CA SER A 258 -2.63 -10.85 -43.35
C SER A 258 -3.51 -10.53 -42.13
N THR A 259 -4.09 -11.55 -41.49
CA THR A 259 -4.89 -11.38 -40.27
C THR A 259 -4.00 -11.13 -39.05
N ILE A 260 -2.88 -11.86 -38.94
CA ILE A 260 -1.93 -11.71 -37.83
C ILE A 260 -1.23 -10.35 -37.92
N HIS A 261 -0.90 -9.93 -39.14
CA HIS A 261 -0.34 -8.62 -39.46
C HIS A 261 -1.18 -7.47 -38.86
N GLY A 262 -2.49 -7.43 -39.11
CA GLY A 262 -3.37 -6.39 -38.58
C GLY A 262 -3.54 -6.40 -37.06
N ILE A 263 -3.49 -7.59 -36.44
CA ILE A 263 -3.57 -7.72 -34.97
C ILE A 263 -2.30 -7.17 -34.32
N ILE A 264 -1.13 -7.52 -34.84
CA ILE A 264 0.16 -7.07 -34.32
C ILE A 264 0.28 -5.54 -34.45
N GLU A 265 -0.14 -4.98 -35.59
CA GLU A 265 -0.12 -3.55 -35.86
C GLU A 265 -0.96 -2.73 -34.86
N GLY A 266 -2.11 -3.26 -34.41
CA GLY A 266 -2.94 -2.59 -33.40
C GLY A 266 -2.52 -2.84 -31.95
N LEU A 267 -1.93 -4.00 -31.66
CA LEU A 267 -1.60 -4.42 -30.29
C LEU A 267 -0.31 -3.79 -29.78
N ILE A 268 0.73 -3.68 -30.62
CA ILE A 268 2.04 -3.13 -30.22
C ILE A 268 1.93 -1.68 -29.70
N PRO A 269 1.31 -0.73 -30.42
CA PRO A 269 1.15 0.63 -29.90
C PRO A 269 0.35 0.64 -28.59
N SER A 270 -0.68 -0.20 -28.48
CA SER A 270 -1.52 -0.29 -27.28
C SER A 270 -0.72 -0.74 -26.04
N VAL A 271 0.13 -1.76 -26.19
CA VAL A 271 1.02 -2.24 -25.12
C VAL A 271 2.08 -1.20 -24.77
N ALA A 272 2.70 -0.57 -25.76
CA ALA A 272 3.74 0.43 -25.56
C ALA A 272 3.19 1.65 -24.81
N ILE A 273 2.03 2.17 -25.20
CA ILE A 273 1.37 3.29 -24.54
C ILE A 273 0.95 2.89 -23.11
N SER A 274 0.33 1.72 -22.93
CA SER A 274 -0.07 1.25 -21.60
C SER A 274 1.13 1.12 -20.65
N THR A 275 2.26 0.62 -21.14
CA THR A 275 3.50 0.50 -20.38
C THR A 275 4.06 1.88 -20.01
N LEU A 276 4.10 2.82 -20.96
CA LEU A 276 4.52 4.19 -20.68
C LEU A 276 3.63 4.85 -19.62
N MET A 277 2.31 4.68 -19.70
CA MET A 277 1.34 5.25 -18.76
C MET A 277 1.45 4.64 -17.35
N SER A 278 2.03 3.44 -17.21
CA SER A 278 2.22 2.79 -15.91
C SER A 278 3.28 3.47 -15.03
N LEU A 279 4.22 4.21 -15.63
CA LEU A 279 5.28 4.93 -14.91
C LEU A 279 4.76 6.21 -14.24
N LEU A 280 3.74 6.82 -14.83
CA LEU A 280 3.29 8.16 -14.48
C LEU A 280 2.73 8.31 -13.05
N PRO A 281 1.94 7.36 -12.50
CA PRO A 281 1.43 7.48 -11.13
C PRO A 281 2.53 7.57 -10.06
N VAL A 282 3.70 6.99 -10.33
CA VAL A 282 4.86 7.08 -9.42
C VAL A 282 5.36 8.52 -9.36
N ILE A 283 5.52 9.17 -10.51
CA ILE A 283 5.97 10.57 -10.62
C ILE A 283 4.96 11.51 -9.96
N LEU A 284 3.66 11.31 -10.24
CA LEU A 284 2.59 12.12 -9.65
C LEU A 284 2.48 11.95 -8.13
N GLY A 285 2.76 10.75 -7.61
CA GLY A 285 2.81 10.51 -6.17
C GLY A 285 3.94 11.27 -5.48
N TYR A 286 5.13 11.31 -6.08
CA TYR A 286 6.23 12.13 -5.56
C TYR A 286 5.92 13.62 -5.62
N LEU A 287 5.24 14.06 -6.68
CA LEU A 287 4.82 15.44 -6.82
C LEU A 287 3.80 15.85 -5.73
N ALA A 288 2.84 14.98 -5.41
CA ALA A 288 1.87 15.22 -4.34
C ALA A 288 2.52 15.39 -2.96
N ILE A 289 3.58 14.61 -2.69
CA ILE A 289 4.37 14.75 -1.45
C ILE A 289 5.16 16.07 -1.47
N PHE A 290 5.72 16.46 -2.62
CA PHE A 290 6.43 17.73 -2.78
C PHE A 290 5.50 18.96 -2.58
N GLU A 291 4.26 18.89 -3.06
CA GLU A 291 3.25 19.95 -2.85
C GLU A 291 2.86 20.12 -1.38
N GLY A 292 3.18 19.17 -0.51
CA GLY A 292 2.92 19.26 0.92
C GLY A 292 1.50 18.90 1.33
N ILE A 293 0.85 17.98 0.60
CA ILE A 293 -0.48 17.47 0.95
C ILE A 293 -0.39 16.70 2.29
N PRO A 294 -1.26 17.00 3.28
CA PRO A 294 -1.11 16.49 4.65
C PRO A 294 -1.71 15.09 4.88
N LEU A 295 -2.51 14.55 3.95
CA LEU A 295 -3.23 13.28 4.08
C LEU A 295 -2.87 12.31 2.94
N MET A 296 -2.67 11.02 3.26
CA MET A 296 -2.40 9.98 2.26
C MET A 296 -3.60 9.75 1.34
N SER A 297 -4.81 9.76 1.89
CA SER A 297 -6.06 9.74 1.14
C SER A 297 -6.17 10.87 0.12
N GLU A 298 -5.75 12.08 0.49
CA GLU A 298 -5.77 13.24 -0.41
C GLU A 298 -4.68 13.16 -1.47
N ILE A 299 -3.51 12.61 -1.13
CA ILE A 299 -2.46 12.29 -2.11
C ILE A 299 -3.01 11.32 -3.16
N GLU A 300 -3.71 10.26 -2.77
CA GLU A 300 -4.32 9.34 -3.73
C GLU A 300 -5.40 10.02 -4.60
N ARG A 301 -6.20 10.93 -4.01
CA ARG A 301 -7.22 11.70 -4.75
C ARG A 301 -6.59 12.69 -5.73
N TYR A 302 -5.47 13.29 -5.37
CA TYR A 302 -4.66 14.14 -6.24
C TYR A 302 -4.12 13.34 -7.42
N VAL A 303 -3.50 12.19 -7.14
CA VAL A 303 -2.98 11.27 -8.18
C VAL A 303 -4.12 10.81 -9.09
N GLN A 304 -5.29 10.46 -8.55
CA GLN A 304 -6.47 10.09 -9.34
C GLN A 304 -6.84 11.19 -10.35
N SER A 305 -6.95 12.44 -9.89
CA SER A 305 -7.35 13.56 -10.74
C SER A 305 -6.33 13.83 -11.85
N LYS A 306 -5.04 13.90 -11.50
CA LYS A 306 -3.98 14.23 -12.45
C LYS A 306 -3.78 13.08 -13.43
N TYR A 307 -3.70 11.85 -12.92
CA TYR A 307 -3.50 10.68 -13.77
C TYR A 307 -4.64 10.51 -14.78
N PHE A 308 -5.89 10.76 -14.39
CA PHE A 308 -7.01 10.79 -15.33
C PHE A 308 -6.83 11.85 -16.42
N MET A 309 -6.45 13.08 -16.08
CA MET A 309 -6.20 14.11 -17.10
C MET A 309 -5.08 13.70 -18.06
N PHE A 310 -4.01 13.10 -17.56
CA PHE A 310 -2.93 12.59 -18.41
C PHE A 310 -3.40 11.48 -19.33
N LEU A 311 -4.15 10.50 -18.82
CA LEU A 311 -4.72 9.43 -19.63
C LEU A 311 -5.69 9.99 -20.68
N MET A 312 -6.56 10.93 -20.31
CA MET A 312 -7.52 11.53 -21.22
C MET A 312 -6.83 12.31 -22.34
N VAL A 313 -5.85 13.16 -22.01
CA VAL A 313 -5.11 13.91 -23.02
C VAL A 313 -4.26 12.98 -23.88
N ASN A 314 -3.48 12.08 -23.28
CA ASN A 314 -2.49 11.32 -24.02
C ASN A 314 -3.07 10.09 -24.72
N VAL A 315 -3.88 9.29 -24.04
CA VAL A 315 -4.39 8.02 -24.60
C VAL A 315 -5.60 8.27 -25.50
N LEU A 316 -6.51 9.17 -25.12
CA LEU A 316 -7.67 9.48 -25.96
C LEU A 316 -7.33 10.55 -27.01
N LEU A 317 -6.99 11.78 -26.59
CA LEU A 317 -6.87 12.90 -27.53
C LEU A 317 -5.62 12.81 -28.41
N VAL A 318 -4.42 12.63 -27.84
CA VAL A 318 -3.17 12.63 -28.60
C VAL A 318 -3.10 11.45 -29.55
N VAL A 319 -3.43 10.23 -29.13
CA VAL A 319 -3.43 9.06 -30.05
C VAL A 319 -4.40 9.27 -31.22
N THR A 320 -5.57 9.88 -30.96
CA THR A 320 -6.53 10.20 -32.02
C THR A 320 -5.97 11.20 -33.03
N ILE A 321 -5.19 12.18 -32.55
CA ILE A 321 -4.59 13.22 -33.40
C ILE A 321 -3.25 12.76 -33.99
N ALA A 322 -2.59 11.73 -33.43
CA ALA A 322 -1.20 11.34 -33.69
C ALA A 322 -0.87 11.11 -35.16
N GLY A 323 -1.81 10.59 -35.95
CA GLY A 323 -1.65 10.42 -37.40
C GLY A 323 -1.46 11.75 -38.17
N THR A 324 -1.86 12.88 -37.59
CA THR A 324 -1.74 14.23 -38.17
C THR A 324 -0.94 15.21 -37.29
N VAL A 325 -0.41 14.77 -36.13
CA VAL A 325 0.18 15.65 -35.09
C VAL A 325 1.25 16.61 -35.63
N PHE A 326 2.17 16.14 -36.48
CA PHE A 326 3.26 16.97 -36.97
C PHE A 326 2.81 18.09 -37.90
N THR A 327 1.67 17.96 -38.60
CA THR A 327 1.11 19.01 -39.46
C THR A 327 0.05 19.84 -38.74
N SER A 328 -0.64 19.27 -37.75
CA SER A 328 -1.75 19.91 -37.06
C SER A 328 -1.34 20.81 -35.88
N ILE A 329 -0.19 20.61 -35.22
CA ILE A 329 0.24 21.51 -34.12
C ILE A 329 0.32 22.96 -34.58
N ALA A 330 0.86 23.21 -35.78
CA ALA A 330 0.92 24.55 -36.35
C ALA A 330 -0.48 25.15 -36.60
N GLN A 331 -1.45 24.32 -37.00
CA GLN A 331 -2.84 24.73 -37.27
C GLN A 331 -3.65 24.97 -35.99
N ILE A 332 -3.38 24.20 -34.94
CA ILE A 332 -4.04 24.29 -33.63
C ILE A 332 -3.64 25.58 -32.89
N VAL A 333 -2.36 25.96 -32.94
CA VAL A 333 -1.87 27.22 -32.36
C VAL A 333 -2.51 28.44 -33.03
N GLN A 334 -2.84 28.33 -34.32
CA GLN A 334 -3.43 29.43 -35.09
C GLN A 334 -4.96 29.51 -34.95
N SER A 335 -5.65 28.39 -34.67
CA SER A 335 -7.12 28.39 -34.53
C SER A 335 -7.63 27.27 -33.60
N PRO A 336 -8.10 27.58 -32.37
CA PRO A 336 -8.57 26.56 -31.42
C PRO A 336 -9.86 25.85 -31.87
N THR A 337 -10.67 26.48 -32.73
CA THR A 337 -11.87 25.87 -33.32
C THR A 337 -11.57 24.72 -34.28
N SER A 338 -10.36 24.66 -34.84
CA SER A 338 -9.94 23.58 -35.74
C SER A 338 -9.80 22.22 -35.02
N ILE A 339 -9.60 22.22 -33.71
CA ILE A 339 -9.43 21.00 -32.90
C ILE A 339 -10.67 20.13 -32.98
N ILE A 340 -11.86 20.73 -32.89
CA ILE A 340 -13.13 19.99 -32.90
C ILE A 340 -13.32 19.30 -34.26
N ASN A 341 -13.00 20.01 -35.34
CA ASN A 341 -13.11 19.49 -36.69
C ASN A 341 -12.13 18.34 -36.92
N LEU A 342 -10.87 18.53 -36.52
CA LEU A 342 -9.83 17.52 -36.62
C LEU A 342 -10.22 16.27 -35.83
N LEU A 343 -10.69 16.44 -34.59
CA LEU A 343 -11.10 15.33 -33.74
C LEU A 343 -12.25 14.55 -34.37
N ALA A 344 -13.24 15.23 -34.94
CA ALA A 344 -14.37 14.59 -35.61
C ALA A 344 -13.96 13.81 -36.88
N THR A 345 -12.93 14.26 -37.62
CA THR A 345 -12.42 13.53 -38.80
C THR A 345 -11.50 12.37 -38.43
N SER A 346 -10.70 12.50 -37.37
CA SER A 346 -9.68 11.52 -36.99
C SER A 346 -10.20 10.44 -36.04
N LEU A 347 -11.25 10.70 -35.26
CA LEU A 347 -11.82 9.68 -34.36
C LEU A 347 -12.25 8.39 -35.09
N PRO A 348 -13.00 8.44 -36.21
CA PRO A 348 -13.40 7.21 -36.90
C PRO A 348 -12.22 6.37 -37.39
N THR A 349 -11.13 7.01 -37.83
CA THR A 349 -9.97 6.31 -38.42
C THR A 349 -9.16 5.53 -37.37
N VAL A 350 -9.15 5.98 -36.12
CA VAL A 350 -8.43 5.32 -35.00
C VAL A 350 -9.30 4.33 -34.21
N SER A 351 -10.55 4.08 -34.62
CA SER A 351 -11.47 3.20 -33.91
C SER A 351 -10.93 1.77 -33.73
N THR A 352 -10.20 1.25 -34.72
CA THR A 352 -9.56 -0.08 -34.66
C THR A 352 -8.49 -0.18 -33.57
N PHE A 353 -7.71 0.89 -33.35
CA PHE A 353 -6.75 0.97 -32.25
C PHE A 353 -7.46 0.87 -30.90
N PHE A 354 -8.56 1.61 -30.69
CA PHE A 354 -9.29 1.58 -29.41
C PHE A 354 -10.01 0.25 -29.16
N VAL A 355 -10.50 -0.43 -30.20
CA VAL A 355 -11.01 -1.82 -30.08
C VAL A 355 -9.90 -2.73 -29.55
N ASN A 356 -8.72 -2.71 -30.17
CA ASN A 356 -7.59 -3.54 -29.76
C ASN A 356 -7.10 -3.19 -28.35
N TYR A 357 -7.05 -1.90 -28.01
CA TYR A 357 -6.73 -1.41 -26.67
C TYR A 357 -7.71 -1.95 -25.63
N LEU A 358 -9.02 -1.93 -25.88
CA LEU A 358 -10.02 -2.44 -24.94
C LEU A 358 -9.95 -3.96 -24.80
N ILE A 359 -9.75 -4.71 -25.89
CA ILE A 359 -9.56 -6.17 -25.83
C ILE A 359 -8.32 -6.49 -24.98
N LEU A 360 -7.21 -5.81 -25.23
CA LEU A 360 -5.97 -5.95 -24.46
C LEU A 360 -6.22 -5.68 -22.97
N GLN A 361 -6.89 -4.57 -22.63
CA GLN A 361 -7.18 -4.22 -21.24
C GLN A 361 -8.16 -5.20 -20.59
N ALA A 362 -9.18 -5.67 -21.31
CA ALA A 362 -10.18 -6.60 -20.80
C ALA A 362 -9.58 -7.97 -20.44
N PHE A 363 -8.70 -8.51 -21.29
CA PHE A 363 -8.10 -9.83 -21.05
C PHE A 363 -6.74 -9.74 -20.36
N MET A 364 -5.76 -9.07 -20.96
CA MET A 364 -4.41 -8.99 -20.39
C MET A 364 -4.38 -8.11 -19.14
N GLY A 365 -5.10 -6.98 -19.14
CA GLY A 365 -5.22 -6.13 -17.96
C GLY A 365 -5.84 -6.87 -16.78
N ALA A 366 -6.95 -7.57 -17.01
CA ALA A 366 -7.58 -8.41 -15.98
C ALA A 366 -6.68 -9.55 -15.49
N ALA A 367 -5.96 -10.23 -16.39
CA ALA A 367 -5.04 -11.30 -16.01
C ALA A 367 -3.87 -10.77 -15.16
N ILE A 368 -3.27 -9.64 -15.55
CA ILE A 368 -2.19 -8.99 -14.80
C ILE A 368 -2.68 -8.55 -13.42
N GLU A 369 -3.89 -7.99 -13.36
CA GLU A 369 -4.48 -7.55 -12.10
C GLU A 369 -4.80 -8.74 -11.20
N LEU A 370 -5.43 -9.81 -11.72
CA LEU A 370 -5.77 -11.03 -10.97
C LEU A 370 -4.52 -11.67 -10.34
N VAL A 371 -3.45 -11.85 -11.13
CA VAL A 371 -2.17 -12.40 -10.65
C VAL A 371 -1.42 -11.42 -9.73
N GLN A 372 -1.79 -10.14 -9.80
CA GLN A 372 -1.07 -9.03 -9.18
C GLN A 372 0.43 -9.07 -9.47
N LEU A 373 0.78 -9.16 -10.76
CA LEU A 373 2.15 -9.42 -11.22
C LEU A 373 3.18 -8.48 -10.59
N SER A 374 2.86 -7.19 -10.49
CA SER A 374 3.73 -6.17 -9.88
C SER A 374 3.98 -6.42 -8.39
N ASN A 375 2.95 -6.80 -7.64
CA ASN A 375 3.06 -7.11 -6.21
C ASN A 375 3.84 -8.41 -6.01
N LEU A 376 3.54 -9.43 -6.81
CA LEU A 376 4.16 -10.74 -6.74
C LEU A 376 5.64 -10.68 -7.10
N ALA A 377 6.01 -10.02 -8.20
CA ALA A 377 7.39 -9.89 -8.64
C ALA A 377 8.25 -9.19 -7.59
N VAL A 378 7.78 -8.04 -7.07
CA VAL A 378 8.48 -7.33 -5.99
C VAL A 378 8.59 -8.20 -4.74
N ARG A 379 7.54 -8.96 -4.40
CA ARG A 379 7.56 -9.86 -3.23
C ARG A 379 8.56 -10.99 -3.40
N ILE A 380 8.59 -11.68 -4.54
CA ILE A 380 9.52 -12.79 -4.81
C ILE A 380 10.96 -12.28 -4.81
N LEU A 381 11.24 -11.20 -5.54
CA LEU A 381 12.59 -10.61 -5.60
C LEU A 381 13.04 -10.11 -4.22
N ALA A 382 12.16 -9.44 -3.48
CA ALA A 382 12.45 -9.00 -2.12
C ALA A 382 12.73 -10.17 -1.18
N LEU A 383 11.91 -11.23 -1.23
CA LEU A 383 12.05 -12.40 -0.38
C LEU A 383 13.29 -13.24 -0.71
N ARG A 384 13.71 -13.25 -1.99
CA ARG A 384 14.89 -14.00 -2.43
C ARG A 384 16.19 -13.30 -2.07
N TYR A 385 16.29 -11.99 -2.29
CA TYR A 385 17.55 -11.27 -2.19
C TYR A 385 17.68 -10.36 -0.97
N PHE A 386 16.58 -9.80 -0.46
CA PHE A 386 16.62 -8.69 0.51
C PHE A 386 16.10 -9.03 1.92
N THR A 387 15.30 -10.09 2.11
CA THR A 387 14.81 -10.47 3.44
C THR A 387 15.55 -11.69 3.98
N LYS A 388 16.31 -11.49 5.06
CA LYS A 388 16.96 -12.57 5.82
C LYS A 388 16.54 -12.62 7.29
N THR A 389 15.72 -11.67 7.75
CA THR A 389 15.27 -11.60 9.15
C THR A 389 13.76 -11.87 9.25
N PRO A 390 13.29 -12.47 10.36
CA PRO A 390 11.86 -12.73 10.63
C PRO A 390 10.99 -11.50 10.41
N ARG A 391 11.40 -10.36 10.99
CA ARG A 391 10.71 -9.07 10.85
C ARG A 391 10.61 -8.60 9.40
N ALA A 392 11.67 -8.81 8.61
CA ALA A 392 11.68 -8.44 7.20
C ALA A 392 10.73 -9.32 6.38
N ILE A 393 10.58 -10.60 6.73
CA ILE A 393 9.59 -11.50 6.12
C ILE A 393 8.18 -11.04 6.50
N PHE A 394 7.89 -10.86 7.79
CA PHE A 394 6.58 -10.42 8.27
C PHE A 394 6.11 -9.11 7.63
N THR A 395 6.98 -8.09 7.61
CA THR A 395 6.65 -6.78 7.02
C THR A 395 6.37 -6.88 5.52
N ARG A 396 6.97 -7.86 4.82
CA ARG A 396 6.77 -8.07 3.38
C ARG A 396 5.56 -8.96 3.06
N CYS A 397 5.15 -9.81 4.01
CA CYS A 397 3.95 -10.64 3.91
C CYS A 397 2.67 -9.88 4.28
N HIS A 398 2.77 -8.69 4.88
CA HIS A 398 1.60 -7.87 5.19
C HIS A 398 0.78 -7.55 3.91
N PRO A 399 -0.56 -7.72 3.94
CA PRO A 399 -1.41 -7.42 2.80
C PRO A 399 -1.27 -5.96 2.37
N ARG A 400 -1.29 -5.71 1.06
CA ARG A 400 -1.25 -4.34 0.53
C ARG A 400 -2.66 -3.76 0.47
N SER A 401 -2.77 -2.45 0.48
CA SER A 401 -4.03 -1.77 0.15
C SER A 401 -4.21 -1.63 -1.35
N LEU A 402 -5.47 -1.58 -1.76
CA LEU A 402 -5.85 -1.17 -3.10
C LEU A 402 -5.49 0.30 -3.31
N ARG A 403 -4.79 0.61 -4.40
CA ARG A 403 -4.40 1.98 -4.74
C ARG A 403 -5.51 2.61 -5.59
N TYR A 404 -6.45 3.30 -4.94
CA TYR A 404 -7.58 3.93 -5.62
C TYR A 404 -7.15 4.99 -6.63
N GLY A 405 -6.02 5.67 -6.34
CA GLY A 405 -5.41 6.67 -7.20
C GLY A 405 -5.05 6.18 -8.62
N THR A 406 -4.80 4.88 -8.82
CA THR A 406 -4.45 4.31 -10.14
C THR A 406 -5.58 3.52 -10.76
N ALA A 407 -6.40 2.85 -9.96
CA ALA A 407 -7.50 2.01 -10.45
C ALA A 407 -8.63 2.85 -11.07
N PHE A 408 -9.11 3.88 -10.36
CA PHE A 408 -10.24 4.70 -10.85
C PHE A 408 -9.94 5.40 -12.18
N PRO A 409 -8.77 6.04 -12.40
CA PRO A 409 -8.49 6.72 -13.67
C PRO A 409 -8.56 5.78 -14.87
N GLN A 410 -8.05 4.55 -14.74
CA GLN A 410 -8.11 3.54 -15.82
C GLN A 410 -9.56 3.12 -16.11
N LEU A 411 -10.35 2.84 -15.06
CA LEU A 411 -11.77 2.51 -15.21
C LEU A 411 -12.55 3.67 -15.87
N THR A 412 -12.31 4.91 -15.48
CA THR A 412 -12.99 6.09 -16.05
C THR A 412 -12.51 6.45 -17.46
N LEU A 413 -11.26 6.08 -17.82
CA LEU A 413 -10.76 6.22 -19.18
C LEU A 413 -11.48 5.26 -20.12
N VAL A 414 -11.61 3.98 -19.74
CA VAL A 414 -12.36 2.98 -20.53
C VAL A 414 -13.81 3.42 -20.73
N PHE A 415 -14.44 3.98 -19.70
CA PHE A 415 -15.78 4.56 -19.82
C PHE A 415 -15.81 5.66 -20.88
N SER A 416 -14.86 6.59 -20.80
CA SER A 416 -14.78 7.73 -21.71
C SER A 416 -14.56 7.30 -23.16
N ILE A 417 -13.67 6.33 -23.40
CA ILE A 417 -13.45 5.72 -24.72
C ILE A 417 -14.75 5.06 -25.21
N GLY A 418 -15.37 4.22 -24.38
CA GLY A 418 -16.62 3.54 -24.72
C GLY A 418 -17.73 4.51 -25.13
N MET A 419 -17.89 5.62 -24.39
CA MET A 419 -18.89 6.64 -24.71
C MET A 419 -18.56 7.39 -26.00
N VAL A 420 -17.32 7.86 -26.19
CA VAL A 420 -16.92 8.60 -27.40
C VAL A 420 -17.14 7.75 -28.66
N PHE A 421 -16.82 6.46 -28.61
CA PHE A 421 -16.99 5.56 -29.75
C PHE A 421 -18.37 4.93 -29.87
N ALA A 422 -19.24 5.02 -28.87
CA ALA A 422 -20.58 4.41 -28.90
C ALA A 422 -21.38 4.78 -30.15
N THR A 423 -21.29 6.04 -30.59
CA THR A 423 -22.00 6.54 -31.78
C THR A 423 -21.23 6.38 -33.09
N ILE A 424 -19.90 6.20 -33.02
CA ILE A 424 -19.02 6.12 -34.20
C ILE A 424 -18.81 4.67 -34.62
N ALA A 425 -18.44 3.81 -33.67
CA ALA A 425 -18.13 2.41 -33.84
C ALA A 425 -18.76 1.60 -32.70
N PRO A 426 -20.02 1.16 -32.83
CA PRO A 426 -20.75 0.47 -31.76
C PRO A 426 -20.04 -0.76 -31.21
N MET A 427 -19.18 -1.42 -32.00
CA MET A 427 -18.39 -2.56 -31.53
C MET A 427 -17.51 -2.25 -30.31
N VAL A 428 -17.06 -1.00 -30.15
CA VAL A 428 -16.25 -0.57 -29.00
C VAL A 428 -17.03 -0.70 -27.69
N ILE A 429 -18.34 -0.43 -27.69
CA ILE A 429 -19.15 -0.51 -26.47
C ILE A 429 -19.28 -1.95 -25.97
N THR A 430 -19.36 -2.92 -26.88
CA THR A 430 -19.44 -4.35 -26.54
C THR A 430 -18.20 -4.78 -25.76
N PHE A 431 -17.01 -4.38 -26.22
CA PHE A 431 -15.76 -4.67 -25.52
C PHE A 431 -15.60 -3.88 -24.22
N ALA A 432 -16.13 -2.66 -24.13
CA ALA A 432 -16.15 -1.89 -22.88
C ALA A 432 -17.05 -2.53 -21.81
N VAL A 433 -18.23 -3.03 -22.19
CA VAL A 433 -19.13 -3.77 -21.29
C VAL A 433 -18.46 -5.06 -20.81
N MET A 434 -17.83 -5.80 -21.73
CA MET A 434 -17.07 -7.01 -21.40
C MET A 434 -15.92 -6.71 -20.42
N TYR A 435 -15.19 -5.61 -20.61
CA TYR A 435 -14.16 -5.15 -19.69
C TYR A 435 -14.73 -4.97 -18.28
N TYR A 436 -15.85 -4.26 -18.11
CA TYR A 436 -16.46 -4.07 -16.78
C TYR A 436 -16.98 -5.37 -16.17
N ALA A 437 -17.55 -6.27 -16.97
CA ALA A 437 -18.01 -7.57 -16.49
C ALA A 437 -16.86 -8.39 -15.90
N ILE A 438 -15.72 -8.46 -16.60
CA ILE A 438 -14.54 -9.18 -16.11
C ILE A 438 -13.96 -8.48 -14.87
N PHE A 439 -13.76 -7.16 -14.92
CA PHE A 439 -13.17 -6.41 -13.81
C PHE A 439 -14.05 -6.40 -12.56
N TYR A 440 -15.37 -6.50 -12.70
CA TYR A 440 -16.28 -6.67 -11.57
C TYR A 440 -15.93 -7.93 -10.76
N PHE A 441 -15.77 -9.08 -11.41
CA PHE A 441 -15.40 -10.32 -10.73
C PHE A 441 -13.98 -10.30 -10.17
N VAL A 442 -13.02 -9.71 -10.91
CA VAL A 442 -11.63 -9.58 -10.45
C VAL A 442 -11.56 -8.75 -9.17
N TYR A 443 -12.12 -7.54 -9.16
CA TYR A 443 -12.06 -6.68 -7.98
C TYR A 443 -12.90 -7.23 -6.82
N LEU A 444 -14.04 -7.86 -7.08
CA LEU A 444 -14.83 -8.53 -6.05
C LEU A 444 -14.02 -9.60 -5.32
N HIS A 445 -13.32 -10.45 -6.08
CA HIS A 445 -12.46 -11.48 -5.50
C HIS A 445 -11.31 -10.87 -4.68
N GLN A 446 -10.63 -9.85 -5.21
CA GLN A 446 -9.45 -9.27 -4.56
C GLN A 446 -9.76 -8.45 -3.31
N ILE A 447 -10.85 -7.67 -3.32
CA ILE A 447 -11.29 -6.90 -2.16
C ILE A 447 -11.66 -7.86 -1.02
N HIS A 448 -12.25 -9.02 -1.34
CA HIS A 448 -12.64 -10.01 -0.35
C HIS A 448 -11.44 -10.80 0.22
N GLN A 449 -10.46 -11.17 -0.61
CA GLN A 449 -9.42 -12.14 -0.23
C GLN A 449 -8.03 -11.53 0.06
N TYR A 450 -7.68 -10.38 -0.53
CA TYR A 450 -6.29 -9.90 -0.54
C TYR A 450 -6.10 -8.51 0.06
N TYR A 451 -6.96 -7.55 -0.25
CA TYR A 451 -6.71 -6.16 0.09
C TYR A 451 -7.03 -5.83 1.54
N ALA A 452 -6.11 -5.14 2.22
CA ALA A 452 -6.36 -4.50 3.51
C ALA A 452 -6.77 -3.04 3.33
N ILE A 453 -7.69 -2.57 4.16
CA ILE A 453 -8.13 -1.16 4.16
C ILE A 453 -7.18 -0.37 5.06
N ASN A 454 -6.28 0.41 4.45
CA ASN A 454 -5.30 1.23 5.19
C ASN A 454 -5.85 2.60 5.61
N HIS A 455 -6.67 3.21 4.74
CA HIS A 455 -7.25 4.54 4.95
C HIS A 455 -8.71 4.54 4.48
N GLN A 456 -9.60 5.19 5.24
CA GLN A 456 -11.02 5.28 4.93
C GLN A 456 -11.37 6.68 4.46
N THR A 457 -11.91 6.79 3.24
CA THR A 457 -12.28 8.08 2.62
C THR A 457 -13.78 8.26 2.43
N ALA A 458 -14.60 7.40 3.02
CA ALA A 458 -16.07 7.44 2.95
C ALA A 458 -16.65 7.58 1.52
N GLY A 459 -15.93 7.11 0.49
CA GLY A 459 -16.39 7.16 -0.91
C GLY A 459 -15.96 8.41 -1.70
N LEU A 460 -15.08 9.26 -1.17
CA LEU A 460 -14.61 10.47 -1.89
C LEU A 460 -13.97 10.17 -3.27
N PHE A 461 -13.30 9.02 -3.41
CA PHE A 461 -12.74 8.59 -4.69
C PHE A 461 -13.81 8.34 -5.76
N TYR A 462 -14.97 7.79 -5.36
CA TYR A 462 -16.10 7.55 -6.25
C TYR A 462 -16.71 8.87 -6.72
N TRP A 463 -16.90 9.84 -5.83
CA TRP A 463 -17.37 11.18 -6.20
C TRP A 463 -16.45 11.82 -7.25
N LYS A 464 -15.14 11.71 -7.05
CA LYS A 464 -14.16 12.20 -8.03
C LYS A 464 -14.24 11.46 -9.37
N ALA A 465 -14.47 10.14 -9.36
CA ALA A 465 -14.66 9.35 -10.56
C ALA A 465 -15.94 9.74 -11.33
N MET A 466 -17.03 10.10 -10.65
CA MET A 466 -18.23 10.64 -11.30
C MET A 466 -17.94 11.92 -12.08
N HIS A 467 -17.12 12.82 -11.55
CA HIS A 467 -16.68 14.01 -12.29
C HIS A 467 -15.87 13.65 -13.55
N HIS A 468 -15.07 12.58 -13.50
CA HIS A 468 -14.33 12.09 -14.67
C HIS A 468 -15.26 11.52 -15.74
N VAL A 469 -16.29 10.77 -15.35
CA VAL A 469 -17.36 10.27 -16.24
C VAL A 469 -18.03 11.43 -16.98
N PHE A 470 -18.36 12.53 -16.28
CA PHE A 470 -18.92 13.73 -16.93
C PHE A 470 -17.96 14.36 -17.95
N VAL A 471 -16.64 14.35 -17.70
CA VAL A 471 -15.65 14.83 -18.68
C VAL A 471 -15.68 13.99 -19.95
N GLY A 472 -15.75 12.65 -19.81
CA GLY A 472 -15.92 11.74 -20.95
C GLY A 472 -17.19 12.02 -21.75
N LEU A 473 -18.32 12.23 -21.08
CA LEU A 473 -19.61 12.57 -21.70
C LEU A 473 -19.56 13.91 -22.45
N ILE A 474 -18.96 14.95 -21.87
CA ILE A 474 -18.82 16.25 -22.52
C ILE A 474 -18.00 16.13 -23.81
N ILE A 475 -16.91 15.36 -23.77
CA ILE A 475 -16.07 15.11 -24.96
C ILE A 475 -16.85 14.32 -26.02
N GLN A 476 -17.60 13.29 -25.62
CA GLN A 476 -18.48 12.55 -26.53
C GLN A 476 -19.49 13.49 -27.23
N GLN A 477 -20.21 14.32 -26.49
CA GLN A 477 -21.20 15.25 -27.06
C GLN A 477 -20.53 16.28 -27.98
N LEU A 478 -19.36 16.81 -27.60
CA LEU A 478 -18.59 17.74 -28.41
C LEU A 478 -18.16 17.11 -29.74
N THR A 479 -17.71 15.86 -29.71
CA THR A 479 -17.25 15.12 -30.91
C THR A 479 -18.41 14.81 -31.86
N VAL A 480 -19.55 14.38 -31.34
CA VAL A 480 -20.75 14.10 -32.15
C VAL A 480 -21.33 15.38 -32.76
N ALA A 481 -21.37 16.47 -31.99
CA ALA A 481 -21.77 17.78 -32.50
C ALA A 481 -20.83 18.23 -33.65
N GLY A 482 -19.52 18.10 -33.46
CA GLY A 482 -18.52 18.38 -34.50
C GLY A 482 -18.73 17.55 -35.77
N LEU A 483 -19.00 16.25 -35.63
CA LEU A 483 -19.22 15.34 -36.75
C LEU A 483 -20.46 15.72 -37.59
N PHE A 484 -21.57 16.07 -36.96
CA PHE A 484 -22.79 16.48 -37.68
C PHE A 484 -22.65 17.83 -38.37
N LEU A 485 -21.98 18.79 -37.72
CA LEU A 485 -21.70 20.10 -38.30
C LEU A 485 -20.80 19.99 -39.54
N LEU A 486 -19.77 19.14 -39.47
CA LEU A 486 -18.89 18.87 -40.62
C LEU A 486 -19.59 18.21 -41.80
N ARG A 487 -20.59 17.35 -41.54
CA ARG A 487 -21.38 16.70 -42.60
C ARG A 487 -22.53 17.57 -43.15
N GLY A 488 -22.61 18.84 -42.75
CA GLY A 488 -23.61 19.79 -43.25
C GLY A 488 -25.01 19.63 -42.62
N SER A 489 -25.17 18.78 -41.60
CA SER A 489 -26.44 18.64 -40.88
C SER A 489 -26.50 19.62 -39.71
N LEU A 490 -26.87 20.87 -40.01
CA LEU A 490 -26.90 21.94 -39.01
C LEU A 490 -27.92 21.68 -37.90
N VAL A 491 -29.11 21.17 -38.24
CA VAL A 491 -30.17 20.90 -37.26
C VAL A 491 -29.72 19.87 -36.22
N ALA A 492 -29.14 18.74 -36.67
CA ALA A 492 -28.62 17.72 -35.77
C ALA A 492 -27.45 18.24 -34.91
N GLY A 493 -26.57 19.05 -35.51
CA GLY A 493 -25.47 19.72 -34.81
C GLY A 493 -25.97 20.63 -33.68
N PHE A 494 -26.96 21.48 -33.94
CA PHE A 494 -27.55 22.37 -32.93
C PHE A 494 -28.25 21.60 -31.81
N ILE A 495 -28.98 20.52 -32.12
CA ILE A 495 -29.60 19.66 -31.09
C ILE A 495 -28.52 19.07 -30.17
N CYS A 496 -27.42 18.55 -30.74
CA CYS A 496 -26.31 18.02 -29.94
C CYS A 496 -25.67 19.09 -29.05
N LEU A 497 -25.52 20.32 -29.55
CA LEU A 497 -25.01 21.45 -28.77
C LEU A 497 -25.96 21.84 -27.64
N SER A 498 -27.28 21.82 -27.87
CA SER A 498 -28.28 22.04 -26.82
C SER A 498 -28.19 20.97 -25.72
N ILE A 499 -28.03 19.69 -26.09
CA ILE A 499 -27.83 18.60 -25.13
C ILE A 499 -26.54 18.80 -24.31
N LEU A 500 -25.47 19.28 -24.95
CA LEU A 500 -24.23 19.61 -24.26
C LEU A 500 -24.42 20.71 -23.20
N LEU A 501 -25.16 21.77 -23.52
CA LEU A 501 -25.50 22.82 -22.55
C LEU A 501 -26.33 22.29 -21.38
N ILE A 502 -27.32 21.43 -21.67
CA ILE A 502 -28.12 20.76 -20.64
C ILE A 502 -27.24 19.89 -19.74
N THR A 503 -26.29 19.15 -20.31
CA THR A 503 -25.38 18.28 -19.56
C THR A 503 -24.44 19.09 -18.66
N LEU A 504 -23.91 20.22 -19.15
CA LEU A 504 -23.12 21.15 -18.35
C LEU A 504 -23.95 21.75 -17.20
N PHE A 505 -25.20 22.12 -17.46
CA PHE A 505 -26.11 22.60 -16.45
C PHE A 505 -26.40 21.54 -15.38
N ILE A 506 -26.70 20.30 -15.77
CA ILE A 506 -26.93 19.17 -14.85
C ILE A 506 -25.67 18.90 -14.02
N LYS A 507 -24.49 18.86 -14.64
CA LYS A 507 -23.22 18.68 -13.93
C LYS A 507 -23.02 19.78 -12.88
N TRP A 508 -23.18 21.05 -13.26
CA TRP A 508 -23.06 22.18 -12.36
C TRP A 508 -24.08 22.12 -11.21
N HIS A 509 -25.34 21.77 -11.52
CA HIS A 509 -26.40 21.63 -10.53
C HIS A 509 -26.10 20.48 -9.54
N ILE A 510 -25.71 19.30 -10.04
CA ILE A 510 -25.30 18.15 -9.22
C ILE A 510 -24.12 18.55 -8.34
N GLN A 511 -23.12 19.20 -8.90
CA GLN A 511 -21.95 19.62 -8.14
C GLN A 511 -22.35 20.58 -7.01
N LYS A 512 -23.15 21.61 -7.31
CA LYS A 512 -23.62 22.58 -6.31
C LYS A 512 -24.50 21.94 -5.22
N ALA A 513 -25.32 20.96 -5.59
CA ALA A 513 -26.22 20.27 -4.67
C ALA A 513 -25.49 19.27 -3.77
N TYR A 514 -24.57 18.47 -4.32
CA TYR A 514 -23.96 17.33 -3.63
C TYR A 514 -22.57 17.58 -3.05
N ASP A 515 -21.77 18.53 -3.57
CA ASP A 515 -20.45 18.83 -2.99
C ASP A 515 -20.54 19.12 -1.47
N PRO A 516 -21.50 19.94 -0.97
CA PRO A 516 -21.63 20.17 0.47
C PRO A 516 -21.93 18.90 1.26
N LEU A 517 -22.70 17.96 0.70
CA LEU A 517 -23.09 16.69 1.33
C LEU A 517 -21.98 15.64 1.31
N VAL A 518 -21.10 15.69 0.30
CA VAL A 518 -20.00 14.74 0.13
C VAL A 518 -18.81 15.09 1.03
N TYR A 519 -18.51 16.38 1.17
CA TYR A 519 -17.37 16.82 1.98
C TYR A 519 -17.71 17.06 3.46
N ASN A 520 -18.98 17.32 3.79
CA ASN A 520 -19.41 17.66 5.14
C ASN A 520 -20.48 16.71 5.68
N LEU A 521 -20.40 16.39 6.97
CA LEU A 521 -21.41 15.56 7.63
C LEU A 521 -22.61 16.44 8.05
N PRO A 522 -23.86 16.11 7.65
CA PRO A 522 -25.02 16.91 8.01
C PRO A 522 -25.43 16.69 9.47
N MET A 523 -25.76 17.78 10.16
CA MET A 523 -26.17 17.77 11.58
C MET A 523 -27.42 16.91 11.83
N SER A 524 -28.31 16.75 10.84
CA SER A 524 -29.51 15.91 10.97
C SER A 524 -29.24 14.41 11.10
N LYS A 525 -28.05 13.96 10.67
CA LYS A 525 -27.63 12.54 10.73
C LYS A 525 -26.75 12.24 11.94
N ILE A 526 -26.07 13.24 12.45
CA ILE A 526 -25.42 13.14 13.76
C ILE A 526 -26.56 13.04 14.76
N GLY A 527 -26.65 11.93 15.49
CA GLY A 527 -27.81 11.60 16.33
C GLY A 527 -27.98 12.61 17.46
N VAL A 528 -28.54 13.77 17.16
CA VAL A 528 -28.80 14.80 18.14
C VAL A 528 -30.00 14.31 18.94
N ASN A 529 -29.75 13.87 20.17
CA ASN A 529 -30.80 13.82 21.18
C ASN A 529 -31.06 15.27 21.62
N VAL A 530 -31.60 16.10 20.70
CA VAL A 530 -31.76 17.58 20.83
C VAL A 530 -32.46 17.93 22.14
N LYS A 531 -33.38 17.07 22.59
CA LYS A 531 -34.09 17.19 23.87
C LYS A 531 -33.15 17.24 25.08
N SER A 532 -32.00 16.57 25.05
CA SER A 532 -31.09 16.53 26.19
C SER A 532 -30.10 17.70 26.25
N ALA A 533 -29.79 18.31 25.10
CA ALA A 533 -28.85 19.44 25.01
C ALA A 533 -29.57 20.79 25.23
N PHE A 534 -30.76 20.97 24.67
CA PHE A 534 -31.52 22.22 24.81
C PHE A 534 -32.04 22.41 26.25
N THR A 535 -32.56 21.35 26.87
CA THR A 535 -33.00 21.37 28.28
C THR A 535 -31.83 21.63 29.25
N ARG A 536 -30.58 21.35 28.86
CA ARG A 536 -29.41 21.63 29.69
C ARG A 536 -28.94 23.08 29.58
N CYS A 537 -29.18 23.75 28.45
CA CYS A 537 -28.78 25.15 28.25
C CYS A 537 -29.81 26.16 28.78
N GLU A 538 -31.10 25.79 28.88
CA GLU A 538 -32.15 26.67 29.43
C GLU A 538 -32.12 26.79 30.97
N PHE A 539 -31.38 25.92 31.67
CA PHE A 539 -31.36 25.82 33.14
C PHE A 539 -30.00 26.14 33.78
N LEU A 540 -29.02 26.63 33.03
CA LEU A 540 -27.71 27.00 33.60
C LEU A 540 -27.59 28.53 33.67
N ASP A 541 -27.81 29.07 34.87
CA ASP A 541 -27.40 30.43 35.21
C ASP A 541 -25.88 30.59 35.00
N ALA A 542 -25.46 31.78 34.59
CA ALA A 542 -24.06 32.10 34.24
C ALA A 542 -23.02 31.81 35.34
N HIS A 543 -23.47 31.59 36.58
CA HIS A 543 -22.63 31.23 37.72
C HIS A 543 -22.33 29.72 37.82
N ASP A 544 -23.17 28.87 37.23
CA ASP A 544 -23.00 27.41 37.21
C ASP A 544 -22.22 26.91 35.99
N THR A 545 -22.05 27.74 34.97
CA THR A 545 -21.24 27.43 33.79
C THR A 545 -19.75 27.27 34.12
N GLU A 546 -19.19 28.03 35.07
CA GLU A 546 -17.79 27.85 35.51
C GLU A 546 -17.61 26.56 36.32
N ALA A 547 -18.57 26.22 37.20
CA ALA A 547 -18.52 25.00 37.99
C ALA A 547 -18.77 23.73 37.15
N ALA A 548 -19.60 23.81 36.11
CA ALA A 548 -19.83 22.72 35.16
C ALA A 548 -18.66 22.57 34.16
N MET A 549 -18.08 23.67 33.67
CA MET A 549 -16.85 23.63 32.85
C MET A 549 -15.64 23.09 33.63
N GLY A 550 -15.56 23.35 34.94
CA GLY A 550 -14.53 22.77 35.82
C GLY A 550 -14.71 21.26 36.11
N ARG A 551 -15.87 20.66 35.81
CA ARG A 551 -16.20 19.25 36.11
C ARG A 551 -16.30 18.34 34.88
N VAL A 552 -16.15 18.86 33.67
CA VAL A 552 -15.91 17.99 32.51
C VAL A 552 -14.48 17.47 32.65
N LYS A 553 -14.30 16.38 33.39
CA LYS A 553 -13.05 15.63 33.39
C LYS A 553 -12.70 15.37 31.93
N ARG A 554 -11.57 15.92 31.50
CA ARG A 554 -10.93 15.58 30.22
C ARG A 554 -10.90 14.07 30.17
N SER A 555 -11.64 13.47 29.23
CA SER A 555 -11.65 12.03 29.09
C SER A 555 -10.25 11.64 28.60
N GLU A 556 -9.36 11.26 29.52
CA GLU A 556 -8.04 10.68 29.25
C GLU A 556 -8.21 9.29 28.62
N GLY A 557 -8.86 9.26 27.46
CA GLY A 557 -9.06 8.06 26.68
C GLY A 557 -7.86 7.77 25.78
N PRO A 558 -7.76 6.55 25.24
CA PRO A 558 -6.70 6.14 24.30
C PRO A 558 -6.62 7.00 23.03
N ALA A 559 -7.66 7.78 22.72
CA ALA A 559 -7.69 8.72 21.61
C ALA A 559 -6.68 9.87 21.72
N GLN A 560 -6.32 10.30 22.94
CA GLN A 560 -5.46 11.48 23.13
C GLN A 560 -4.01 11.22 22.71
N HIS A 561 -3.51 10.00 22.91
CA HIS A 561 -2.20 9.59 22.41
C HIS A 561 -2.20 9.31 20.90
N SER A 562 -3.36 9.05 20.29
CA SER A 562 -3.41 8.64 18.87
C SER A 562 -2.95 9.75 17.92
N TYR A 563 -3.04 11.03 18.30
CA TYR A 563 -2.68 12.18 17.46
C TYR A 563 -1.35 12.84 17.82
N LEU A 564 -0.55 12.21 18.70
CA LEU A 564 0.83 12.62 18.89
C LEU A 564 1.69 12.09 17.74
N HIS A 565 2.74 12.82 17.39
CA HIS A 565 3.65 12.38 16.34
C HIS A 565 4.22 10.99 16.68
N PRO A 566 4.21 10.01 15.75
CA PRO A 566 4.61 8.63 16.03
C PRO A 566 6.02 8.50 16.61
N SER A 567 6.90 9.49 16.41
CA SER A 567 8.23 9.51 17.02
C SER A 567 8.22 9.76 18.52
N LEU A 568 7.20 10.42 19.08
CA LEU A 568 7.10 10.73 20.52
C LEU A 568 6.62 9.52 21.31
N ILE A 569 5.76 8.70 20.71
CA ILE A 569 5.21 7.48 21.33
C ILE A 569 5.85 6.22 20.73
N ALA A 570 6.90 6.35 19.92
CA ALA A 570 7.52 5.19 19.28
C ALA A 570 8.02 4.24 20.38
N PRO A 571 7.46 3.03 20.52
CA PRO A 571 7.97 2.09 21.49
C PRO A 571 9.40 1.71 21.12
N THR A 572 10.17 1.32 22.13
CA THR A 572 11.47 0.67 21.91
C THR A 572 11.22 -0.58 21.06
N PRO A 573 11.82 -0.68 19.86
CA PRO A 573 11.54 -1.77 18.96
C PRO A 573 12.16 -3.05 19.51
N LYS A 574 11.36 -4.12 19.55
CA LYS A 574 11.85 -5.44 19.96
C LYS A 574 12.73 -6.04 18.87
N VAL A 575 13.80 -6.72 19.26
CA VAL A 575 14.66 -7.53 18.38
C VAL A 575 13.92 -8.82 18.03
N TRP A 576 13.82 -9.14 16.74
CA TRP A 576 13.17 -10.37 16.28
C TRP A 576 14.22 -11.43 15.98
N LEU A 577 14.20 -12.52 16.74
CA LEU A 577 15.10 -13.67 16.59
C LEU A 577 14.36 -14.85 15.94
N PRO A 578 15.04 -15.66 15.12
CA PRO A 578 14.46 -16.89 14.56
C PRO A 578 14.24 -17.92 15.66
N GLU A 579 13.21 -18.76 15.53
CA GLU A 579 13.00 -19.90 16.43
C GLU A 579 14.13 -20.92 16.26
N THR A 580 15.12 -20.85 17.15
CA THR A 580 16.23 -21.83 17.25
C THR A 580 16.51 -22.09 18.72
N LYS A 581 17.05 -23.27 19.05
CA LYS A 581 17.35 -23.63 20.45
C LYS A 581 18.32 -22.65 21.13
N SER A 582 19.21 -22.02 20.37
CA SER A 582 20.13 -20.98 20.84
C SER A 582 19.51 -19.59 20.94
N ALA A 583 18.44 -19.29 20.18
CA ALA A 583 17.80 -17.98 20.21
C ALA A 583 17.15 -17.65 21.55
N HIS A 584 16.66 -18.65 22.30
CA HIS A 584 16.09 -18.43 23.64
C HIS A 584 17.14 -17.98 24.65
N ALA A 585 18.35 -18.54 24.59
CA ALA A 585 19.46 -18.11 25.45
C ALA A 585 19.92 -16.69 25.08
N GLU A 586 20.04 -16.40 23.78
CA GLU A 586 20.41 -15.06 23.30
C GLU A 586 19.35 -14.00 23.65
N ALA A 587 18.07 -14.36 23.57
CA ALA A 587 16.97 -13.48 23.98
C ALA A 587 17.04 -13.13 25.47
N ALA A 588 17.39 -14.10 26.32
CA ALA A 588 17.58 -13.86 27.75
C ALA A 588 18.77 -12.93 28.02
N GLU A 589 19.88 -13.10 27.29
CA GLU A 589 21.05 -12.21 27.38
C GLU A 589 20.71 -10.76 26.98
N LEU A 590 19.96 -10.59 25.88
CA LEU A 590 19.49 -9.28 25.43
C LEU A 590 18.57 -8.61 26.46
N GLN A 591 17.68 -9.37 27.11
CA GLN A 591 16.81 -8.85 28.17
C GLN A 591 17.61 -8.37 29.39
N ILE A 592 18.70 -9.07 29.78
CA ILE A 592 19.59 -8.64 30.86
C ILE A 592 20.27 -7.30 30.52
N MET A 593 20.62 -7.07 29.25
CA MET A 593 21.16 -5.81 28.75
C MET A 593 20.11 -4.69 28.59
N GLY A 594 18.84 -4.95 28.88
CA GLY A 594 17.74 -3.98 28.71
C GLY A 594 17.23 -3.85 27.26
N ILE A 595 17.50 -4.83 26.40
CA ILE A 595 17.00 -4.91 25.03
C ILE A 595 15.87 -5.94 24.95
N ASP A 596 14.64 -5.49 24.67
CA ASP A 596 13.52 -6.40 24.44
C ASP A 596 13.76 -7.26 23.20
N ALA A 597 13.71 -8.59 23.36
CA ALA A 597 13.80 -9.55 22.28
C ALA A 597 12.57 -10.47 22.24
N VAL A 598 12.14 -10.86 21.03
CA VAL A 598 11.05 -11.80 20.77
C VAL A 598 11.57 -12.89 19.85
N VAL A 599 11.36 -14.15 20.24
CA VAL A 599 11.63 -15.33 19.41
C VAL A 599 10.35 -15.67 18.65
N ASP A 600 10.39 -15.56 17.32
CA ASP A 600 9.21 -15.67 16.47
C ASP A 600 8.94 -17.12 16.05
N ARG A 601 7.80 -17.68 16.48
CA ARG A 601 7.32 -19.04 16.16
C ARG A 601 6.92 -19.24 14.70
N HIS A 602 6.78 -18.18 13.90
CA HIS A 602 6.21 -18.25 12.56
C HIS A 602 7.24 -18.35 11.42
N VAL A 603 8.53 -18.42 11.72
CA VAL A 603 9.61 -18.43 10.72
C VAL A 603 9.91 -19.84 10.21
N GLU A 604 9.85 -20.86 11.08
CA GLU A 604 10.02 -22.26 10.66
C GLU A 604 8.96 -22.72 9.66
N ALA A 605 7.71 -22.21 9.76
CA ALA A 605 6.66 -22.52 8.79
C ALA A 605 7.01 -22.07 7.36
N HIS A 606 7.77 -20.98 7.21
CA HIS A 606 8.18 -20.47 5.90
C HIS A 606 9.49 -21.10 5.36
N GLU A 607 10.40 -21.52 6.23
CA GLU A 607 11.60 -22.28 5.82
C GLU A 607 11.30 -23.75 5.54
N ALA A 608 10.41 -24.38 6.31
CA ALA A 608 9.85 -25.68 5.99
C ALA A 608 9.10 -25.64 4.66
N ALA A 609 8.31 -24.58 4.40
CA ALA A 609 7.66 -24.34 3.10
C ALA A 609 8.66 -24.11 1.95
N ARG A 610 9.87 -23.60 2.20
CA ARG A 610 10.93 -23.49 1.17
C ARG A 610 11.51 -24.86 0.80
N GLY A 611 11.62 -25.77 1.77
CA GLY A 611 12.09 -27.15 1.55
C GLY A 611 11.04 -28.05 0.88
N THR A 612 9.75 -27.84 1.18
CA THR A 612 8.64 -28.58 0.56
C THR A 612 8.17 -27.98 -0.76
N ALA A 613 8.20 -26.65 -0.95
CA ALA A 613 7.81 -26.05 -2.23
C ALA A 613 8.76 -26.41 -3.39
N LEU A 614 10.05 -26.66 -3.11
CA LEU A 614 11.01 -27.17 -4.11
C LEU A 614 10.84 -28.66 -4.41
N LYS A 615 10.13 -29.42 -3.56
CA LYS A 615 9.78 -30.85 -3.79
C LYS A 615 8.37 -31.02 -4.37
N HIS A 616 7.43 -30.13 -4.06
CA HIS A 616 6.06 -30.16 -4.61
C HIS A 616 5.94 -29.45 -5.97
N GLN A 617 6.81 -28.50 -6.31
CA GLN A 617 6.79 -27.86 -7.65
C GLN A 617 7.18 -28.79 -8.80
N THR A 618 7.75 -29.96 -8.53
CA THR A 618 8.01 -30.98 -9.56
C THR A 618 6.94 -32.07 -9.62
N THR A 619 5.93 -32.05 -8.75
CA THR A 619 4.92 -33.13 -8.66
C THR A 619 3.45 -32.68 -8.70
N ASP A 620 3.11 -31.43 -8.38
CA ASP A 620 1.72 -30.96 -8.35
C ASP A 620 1.42 -29.85 -9.39
N ALA A 621 1.66 -30.16 -10.67
CA ALA A 621 1.18 -29.37 -11.81
C ALA A 621 -0.23 -29.80 -12.28
N SER A 622 -1.10 -30.23 -11.36
CA SER A 622 -2.52 -30.42 -11.62
C SER A 622 -3.33 -29.34 -10.92
N VAL A 623 -3.84 -28.42 -11.72
CA VAL A 623 -4.72 -27.32 -11.34
C VAL A 623 -5.99 -27.88 -10.66
N GLY A 624 -6.06 -27.82 -9.33
CA GLY A 624 -7.27 -28.08 -8.57
C GLY A 624 -8.19 -26.86 -8.61
N PHE A 625 -9.20 -26.88 -9.48
CA PHE A 625 -10.36 -26.00 -9.37
C PHE A 625 -11.17 -26.39 -8.11
N PRO A 626 -11.63 -25.44 -7.29
CA PRO A 626 -12.53 -25.76 -6.17
C PRO A 626 -13.91 -26.21 -6.69
N GLU A 627 -14.35 -27.40 -6.26
CA GLU A 627 -15.60 -28.09 -6.62
C GLU A 627 -16.90 -27.42 -6.12
N THR A 628 -16.86 -26.16 -5.67
CA THR A 628 -18.04 -25.44 -5.19
C THR A 628 -18.81 -24.69 -6.29
N PHE A 629 -18.48 -24.91 -7.57
CA PHE A 629 -19.20 -24.35 -8.73
C PHE A 629 -20.37 -25.21 -9.24
N GLY A 630 -20.79 -26.24 -8.49
CA GLY A 630 -21.83 -27.20 -8.90
C GLY A 630 -23.29 -26.72 -8.80
N ALA A 631 -23.58 -25.53 -8.25
CA ALA A 631 -24.98 -25.11 -7.99
C ALA A 631 -25.47 -23.91 -8.84
N GLY A 632 -24.62 -23.32 -9.70
CA GLY A 632 -24.97 -22.14 -10.51
C GLY A 632 -25.21 -22.41 -12.01
N SER A 633 -24.90 -23.61 -12.50
CA SER A 633 -24.94 -23.96 -13.94
C SER A 633 -26.35 -24.31 -14.45
N GLY A 634 -27.34 -24.50 -13.57
CA GLY A 634 -28.73 -24.79 -13.97
C GLY A 634 -29.52 -23.57 -14.48
N PHE A 635 -29.11 -22.35 -14.14
CA PHE A 635 -29.88 -21.14 -14.47
C PHE A 635 -29.53 -20.57 -15.86
N LEU A 636 -28.29 -20.75 -16.33
CA LEU A 636 -27.84 -20.25 -17.64
C LEU A 636 -28.15 -21.21 -18.81
N VAL A 637 -28.35 -22.50 -18.54
CA VAL A 637 -28.75 -23.48 -19.57
C VAL A 637 -30.25 -23.40 -19.86
N ASN A 638 -31.09 -23.12 -18.86
CA ASN A 638 -32.53 -22.94 -19.06
C ASN A 638 -32.90 -21.63 -19.77
N LEU A 639 -32.03 -20.61 -19.76
CA LEU A 639 -32.28 -19.33 -20.46
C LEU A 639 -31.90 -19.38 -21.95
N MET A 640 -31.06 -20.33 -22.38
CA MET A 640 -30.68 -20.51 -23.80
C MET A 640 -31.53 -21.55 -24.55
N GLN A 641 -32.50 -22.18 -23.89
CA GLN A 641 -33.47 -23.09 -24.54
C GLN A 641 -34.88 -22.48 -24.71
N SER A 642 -35.11 -21.22 -24.30
CA SER A 642 -36.42 -20.56 -24.44
C SER A 642 -36.45 -19.34 -25.37
N HIS A 643 -35.52 -19.22 -26.31
CA HIS A 643 -35.59 -18.21 -27.38
C HIS A 643 -35.12 -18.75 -28.73
#